data_AF-A0A8E2EXH3-F1
#
_entry.id   AF-A0A8E2EXH3-F1
#
_cell.length_a   1.000
_cell.length_b   1.000
_cell.length_c   1.000
_cell.angle_alpha   90.00
_cell.angle_beta   90.00
_cell.angle_gamma   90.00
#
_symmetry.space_group_name_H-M   'P 1'
#
loop_
_entity.id
_entity.type
_entity.pdbx_description
1 polymer ?
#
loop_
_entity_poly.entity_id
_entity_poly.type
_entity_poly.pdbx_seq_one_letter_code
_entity_poly.pdbx_strand_id
1 'polypeptide(L)'
;MRRRAEEEHVLVERLKREGGSPGLSATEADRRVRELKRQEREASAEAPRRSTAGLFKAVCSTDLLFLIDTTGSMACYIEAAKQQVRSIINDIGVAFLNEAEVRMAVVGYKDHGDSPNIQFLDFTPSVDQVRSFLNELSATGGNDAPEDVLGGIRQALNATWKHQTRCIIHIADAPPHGRTLHDLGDGADSYSTPGSEPHGLTHAQLLSQMVGLRINYALLRVNNSTDRMAFTFLQAYAVASPDRSLLKTNKYYSQACSSTKRSSTGGLLFQEADLGITFSALRHLVVKAVTASATRTAARSAPRMSKAGAGKKLDSQLVVIEEDDDRVPDVRLEAVSPQWNTPGWLNETLMLEGFSLDVMVHDANTLNDMMAHDDNITMSVLELTIHKRRQPFAQGSIRVASYARTAVSTNRYVAKSFERGDSRLAELAEGVRCQALCKSFALEFNALLGDEHSIDFIVTACFKGKSGGPLGDTCISLEPFLEGTYVKYNSNVGYVNEDIPDDPSNQAAQAFSHFTFERSRGHFLVSDLQGVGELLTDPAIHTLDPERFIMSTTNFGEDGFKFFFASHECNNVCRKLGLKSSVSMIISGRYEFREDWPSMADAVCCSNKLCGRILRRTSANESEKFPGYHWCDICWPQLESFMVKWICVGPAPYHEFEVSRFFYESQGRSTPRKCSEHREEDVIAPRATVPSGKKDATIRRTGAASRKKGAAVLSTAVADGSFWDKLKSATVALKGD
;
A
#
# COMPACT_ATOMS: atom_id res chain seq x y z
N MET A 1 3.17 15.17 -68.10
CA MET A 1 1.91 15.35 -67.37
C MET A 1 1.22 14.02 -67.11
N ARG A 2 0.63 13.33 -68.11
CA ARG A 2 -0.03 12.00 -67.90
C ARG A 2 0.85 10.93 -67.26
N ARG A 3 2.08 10.75 -67.77
CA ARG A 3 3.03 9.75 -67.24
C ARG A 3 3.41 9.97 -65.77
N ARG A 4 3.53 11.24 -65.35
CA ARG A 4 3.82 11.64 -63.97
C ARG A 4 2.64 11.38 -63.03
N ALA A 5 1.42 11.64 -63.51
CA ALA A 5 0.19 11.35 -62.76
C ALA A 5 -0.05 9.83 -62.61
N GLU A 6 0.30 9.03 -63.62
CA GLU A 6 0.24 7.56 -63.54
C GLU A 6 1.29 6.99 -62.58
N GLU A 7 2.52 7.50 -62.59
CA GLU A 7 3.58 7.12 -61.65
C GLU A 7 3.22 7.49 -60.20
N GLU A 8 2.67 8.69 -59.97
CA GLU A 8 2.15 9.13 -58.66
C GLU A 8 0.97 8.27 -58.19
N HIS A 9 0.05 7.90 -59.08
CA HIS A 9 -1.08 7.03 -58.76
C HIS A 9 -0.61 5.60 -58.38
N VAL A 10 0.36 5.04 -59.10
CA VAL A 10 0.94 3.71 -58.79
C VAL A 10 1.68 3.73 -57.44
N LEU A 11 2.42 4.81 -57.14
CA LEU A 11 3.07 4.99 -55.85
C LEU A 11 2.05 5.04 -54.73
N VAL A 12 0.95 5.78 -54.88
CA VAL A 12 -0.09 5.90 -53.87
C VAL A 12 -0.87 4.60 -53.69
N GLU A 13 -1.18 3.87 -54.76
CA GLU A 13 -1.80 2.54 -54.65
C GLU A 13 -0.86 1.53 -53.98
N ARG A 14 0.45 1.61 -54.22
CA ARG A 14 1.44 0.84 -53.47
C ARG A 14 1.45 1.24 -52.00
N LEU A 15 1.48 2.54 -51.66
CA LEU A 15 1.46 3.04 -50.29
C LEU A 15 0.15 2.71 -49.56
N LYS A 16 -0.99 2.66 -50.26
CA LYS A 16 -2.27 2.17 -49.74
C LYS A 16 -2.24 0.67 -49.44
N ARG A 17 -1.50 -0.13 -50.22
CA ARG A 17 -1.32 -1.58 -50.01
C ARG A 17 -0.25 -1.90 -48.94
N GLU A 18 0.78 -1.07 -48.83
CA GLU A 18 1.83 -1.16 -47.80
C GLU A 18 1.37 -0.58 -46.45
N GLY A 19 0.32 0.24 -46.45
CA GLY A 19 -0.34 0.73 -45.26
C GLY A 19 -1.18 -0.36 -44.59
N GLY A 20 -0.75 -0.80 -43.41
CA GLY A 20 -1.47 -1.76 -42.56
C GLY A 20 -2.91 -1.35 -42.22
N SER A 21 -3.64 -2.30 -41.63
CA SER A 21 -5.08 -2.27 -41.35
C SER A 21 -5.66 -0.88 -41.02
N PRO A 22 -6.87 -0.56 -41.52
CA PRO A 22 -7.57 0.65 -41.12
C PRO A 22 -7.60 0.77 -39.59
N GLY A 23 -7.32 1.96 -39.08
CA GLY A 23 -7.34 2.23 -37.65
C GLY A 23 -8.67 1.84 -37.02
N LEU A 24 -8.66 1.56 -35.71
CA LEU A 24 -9.86 1.20 -34.96
C LEU A 24 -10.97 2.24 -35.14
N SER A 25 -12.14 1.80 -35.66
CA SER A 25 -13.33 2.66 -35.69
C SER A 25 -13.88 2.87 -34.28
N ALA A 26 -14.59 3.99 -34.06
CA ALA A 26 -15.27 4.25 -32.80
C ALA A 26 -16.25 3.12 -32.42
N THR A 27 -16.98 2.58 -33.41
CA THR A 27 -17.91 1.47 -33.22
C THR A 27 -17.24 0.19 -32.77
N GLU A 28 -16.06 -0.13 -33.30
CA GLU A 28 -15.28 -1.29 -32.89
C GLU A 28 -14.67 -1.10 -31.49
N ALA A 29 -14.20 0.11 -31.18
CA ALA A 29 -13.72 0.44 -29.85
C ALA A 29 -14.82 0.27 -28.79
N ASP A 30 -16.03 0.80 -29.05
CA ASP A 30 -17.18 0.65 -28.16
C ASP A 30 -17.58 -0.82 -27.96
N ARG A 31 -17.55 -1.61 -29.04
CA ARG A 31 -17.84 -3.05 -28.98
C ARG A 31 -16.84 -3.77 -28.07
N ARG A 32 -15.55 -3.47 -28.18
CA ARG A 32 -14.50 -4.07 -27.35
C ARG A 32 -14.61 -3.68 -25.87
N VAL A 33 -14.95 -2.43 -25.57
CA VAL A 33 -15.18 -1.99 -24.18
C VAL A 33 -16.38 -2.72 -23.57
N ARG A 34 -17.49 -2.90 -24.32
CA ARG A 34 -18.64 -3.67 -23.84
C ARG A 34 -18.30 -5.15 -23.61
N GLU A 35 -17.48 -5.73 -24.48
CA GLU A 35 -16.99 -7.11 -24.33
C GLU A 35 -16.17 -7.26 -23.04
N LEU A 36 -15.23 -6.35 -22.77
CA LEU A 36 -14.45 -6.35 -21.53
C LEU A 36 -15.35 -6.29 -20.30
N LYS A 37 -16.34 -5.38 -20.29
CA LYS A 37 -17.30 -5.27 -19.18
C LYS A 37 -18.08 -6.56 -18.96
N ARG A 38 -18.41 -7.31 -20.02
CA ARG A 38 -19.08 -8.61 -19.88
C ARG A 38 -18.15 -9.64 -19.22
N GLN A 39 -16.91 -9.73 -19.69
CA GLN A 39 -15.91 -10.64 -19.14
C GLN A 39 -15.61 -10.35 -17.66
N GLU A 40 -15.59 -9.08 -17.27
CA GLU A 40 -15.41 -8.67 -15.86
C GLU A 40 -16.58 -9.11 -14.98
N ARG A 41 -17.82 -8.99 -15.46
CA ARG A 41 -19.01 -9.47 -14.73
C ARG A 41 -19.01 -10.99 -14.57
N GLU A 42 -18.64 -11.71 -15.63
CA GLU A 42 -18.51 -13.16 -15.61
C GLU A 42 -17.41 -13.59 -14.63
N ALA A 43 -16.22 -12.97 -14.69
CA ALA A 43 -15.11 -13.27 -13.79
C ALA A 43 -15.43 -12.89 -12.32
N SER A 44 -16.13 -11.79 -12.09
CA SER A 44 -16.60 -11.38 -10.75
C SER A 44 -17.61 -12.36 -10.16
N ALA A 45 -18.48 -12.94 -11.00
CA ALA A 45 -19.44 -13.96 -10.57
C ALA A 45 -18.76 -15.30 -10.21
N GLU A 46 -17.65 -15.62 -10.87
CA GLU A 46 -16.83 -16.82 -10.58
C GLU A 46 -15.86 -16.62 -9.40
N ALA A 47 -15.53 -15.37 -9.07
CA ALA A 47 -14.58 -15.05 -8.01
C ALA A 47 -15.09 -15.55 -6.64
N PRO A 48 -14.26 -16.26 -5.85
CA PRO A 48 -14.68 -16.75 -4.55
C PRO A 48 -14.95 -15.56 -3.62
N ARG A 49 -16.17 -15.46 -3.09
CA ARG A 49 -16.51 -14.50 -2.04
C ARG A 49 -15.75 -14.87 -0.77
N ARG A 50 -14.66 -14.14 -0.48
CA ARG A 50 -13.87 -14.32 0.74
C ARG A 50 -14.45 -13.46 1.85
N SER A 51 -14.94 -14.08 2.92
CA SER A 51 -15.27 -13.35 4.13
C SER A 51 -13.98 -12.94 4.83
N THR A 52 -13.76 -11.64 4.98
CA THR A 52 -12.67 -11.07 5.76
C THR A 52 -13.09 -10.82 7.21
N ALA A 53 -14.36 -11.04 7.54
CA ALA A 53 -14.90 -10.77 8.86
C ALA A 53 -14.13 -11.50 9.97
N GLY A 54 -13.62 -10.72 10.93
CA GLY A 54 -12.87 -11.24 12.07
C GLY A 54 -11.41 -11.54 11.75
N LEU A 55 -10.91 -11.16 10.57
CA LEU A 55 -9.49 -11.23 10.23
C LEU A 55 -8.68 -10.36 11.18
N PHE A 56 -9.13 -9.12 11.45
CA PHE A 56 -8.46 -8.24 12.40
C PHE A 56 -8.35 -8.89 13.78
N LYS A 57 -9.47 -9.42 14.29
CA LYS A 57 -9.51 -10.12 15.58
C LYS A 57 -8.58 -11.34 15.60
N ALA A 58 -8.62 -12.19 14.58
CA ALA A 58 -7.79 -13.40 14.53
C ALA A 58 -6.29 -13.09 14.51
N VAL A 59 -5.91 -12.04 13.77
CA VAL A 59 -4.54 -11.62 13.56
C VAL A 59 -3.96 -10.85 14.75
N CYS A 60 -4.74 -9.93 15.32
CA CYS A 60 -4.30 -9.06 16.41
C CYS A 60 -4.49 -9.66 17.80
N SER A 61 -5.22 -10.78 17.94
CA SER A 61 -5.29 -11.49 19.23
C SER A 61 -3.89 -11.97 19.62
N THR A 62 -3.46 -11.62 20.82
CA THR A 62 -2.05 -11.63 21.22
C THR A 62 -1.86 -12.27 22.58
N ASP A 63 -0.81 -13.09 22.69
CA ASP A 63 -0.24 -13.51 23.96
C ASP A 63 1.00 -12.68 24.27
N LEU A 64 0.96 -11.97 25.40
CA LEU A 64 2.04 -11.11 25.88
C LEU A 64 2.59 -11.63 27.20
N LEU A 65 3.88 -11.96 27.25
CA LEU A 65 4.54 -12.41 28.47
C LEU A 65 5.58 -11.38 28.91
N PHE A 66 5.47 -10.92 30.16
CA PHE A 66 6.47 -10.08 30.80
C PHE A 66 7.47 -10.96 31.54
N LEU A 67 8.72 -10.94 31.12
CA LEU A 67 9.83 -11.56 31.82
C LEU A 67 10.55 -10.45 32.59
N ILE A 68 10.60 -10.53 33.91
CA ILE A 68 11.03 -9.43 34.77
C ILE A 68 12.11 -9.91 35.73
N ASP A 69 13.23 -9.20 35.73
CA ASP A 69 14.26 -9.31 36.75
C ASP A 69 13.74 -8.77 38.10
N THR A 70 13.82 -9.59 39.14
CA THR A 70 13.33 -9.26 40.49
C THR A 70 14.41 -9.40 41.57
N THR A 71 15.70 -9.29 41.20
CA THR A 71 16.79 -9.30 42.19
C THR A 71 17.03 -7.92 42.82
N GLY A 72 17.92 -7.86 43.80
CA GLY A 72 18.17 -6.65 44.58
C GLY A 72 18.67 -5.46 43.75
N SER A 73 19.36 -5.70 42.63
CA SER A 73 19.85 -4.64 41.73
C SER A 73 18.70 -3.83 41.11
N MET A 74 17.55 -4.48 40.90
CA MET A 74 16.34 -3.88 40.37
C MET A 74 15.58 -3.01 41.39
N ALA A 75 16.03 -2.87 42.64
CA ALA A 75 15.27 -2.20 43.71
C ALA A 75 14.86 -0.75 43.39
N CYS A 76 15.70 0.01 42.67
CA CYS A 76 15.36 1.37 42.25
C CYS A 76 14.57 1.45 40.93
N TYR A 77 14.40 0.34 40.22
CA TYR A 77 13.75 0.27 38.90
C TYR A 77 12.42 -0.50 38.91
N ILE A 78 12.20 -1.39 39.88
CA ILE A 78 11.07 -2.33 39.88
C ILE A 78 9.71 -1.62 39.90
N GLU A 79 9.57 -0.53 40.66
CA GLU A 79 8.31 0.23 40.67
C GLU A 79 8.06 0.96 39.34
N ALA A 80 9.12 1.46 38.71
CA ALA A 80 9.02 2.03 37.36
C ALA A 80 8.60 0.96 36.34
N ALA A 81 9.20 -0.24 36.41
CA ALA A 81 8.84 -1.37 35.57
C ALA A 81 7.37 -1.79 35.78
N LYS A 82 6.90 -1.91 37.03
CA LYS A 82 5.48 -2.21 37.34
C LYS A 82 4.53 -1.15 36.78
N GLN A 83 4.86 0.14 36.92
CA GLN A 83 4.04 1.22 36.39
C GLN A 83 4.01 1.20 34.85
N GLN A 84 5.12 0.83 34.21
CA GLN A 84 5.20 0.64 32.76
C GLN A 84 4.38 -0.57 32.28
N VAL A 85 4.41 -1.69 32.99
CA VAL A 85 3.56 -2.83 32.63
C VAL A 85 2.08 -2.44 32.70
N ARG A 86 1.65 -1.64 33.69
CA ARG A 86 0.27 -1.13 33.79
C ARG A 86 -0.16 -0.13 32.70
N SER A 87 0.80 0.53 32.05
CA SER A 87 0.64 1.53 30.99
C SER A 87 0.32 0.91 29.63
N ILE A 88 1.19 -0.02 29.25
CA ILE A 88 0.92 -1.19 28.41
C ILE A 88 -0.32 -1.88 29.05
N ILE A 89 -0.90 -2.99 28.63
CA ILE A 89 -2.22 -3.43 29.19
C ILE A 89 -3.36 -2.44 28.89
N ASN A 90 -3.47 -1.29 29.55
CA ASN A 90 -4.51 -0.28 29.31
C ASN A 90 -4.50 0.22 27.86
N ASP A 91 -3.32 0.58 27.34
CA ASP A 91 -3.21 1.14 25.99
C ASP A 91 -3.33 0.07 24.90
N ILE A 92 -2.93 -1.17 25.20
CA ILE A 92 -3.04 -2.30 24.27
C ILE A 92 -4.51 -2.62 23.96
N GLY A 93 -5.40 -2.54 24.97
CA GLY A 93 -6.84 -2.73 24.74
C GLY A 93 -7.41 -1.73 23.72
N VAL A 94 -7.01 -0.46 23.84
CA VAL A 94 -7.41 0.60 22.90
C VAL A 94 -6.81 0.39 21.51
N ALA A 95 -5.52 0.04 21.43
CA ALA A 95 -4.82 -0.19 20.16
C ALA A 95 -5.42 -1.35 19.34
N PHE A 96 -5.91 -2.40 20.00
CA PHE A 96 -6.60 -3.52 19.34
C PHE A 96 -8.13 -3.38 19.33
N LEU A 97 -8.61 -2.15 19.39
CA LEU A 97 -10.01 -1.76 19.19
C LEU A 97 -11.00 -2.41 20.17
N ASN A 98 -10.52 -2.97 21.29
CA ASN A 98 -11.27 -3.85 22.19
C ASN A 98 -11.93 -5.07 21.50
N GLU A 99 -11.51 -5.42 20.27
CA GLU A 99 -12.03 -6.57 19.52
C GLU A 99 -11.13 -7.81 19.65
N ALA A 100 -9.82 -7.61 19.76
CA ALA A 100 -8.85 -8.68 19.88
C ALA A 100 -8.70 -9.17 21.33
N GLU A 101 -8.52 -10.48 21.51
CA GLU A 101 -8.25 -11.07 22.82
C GLU A 101 -6.76 -10.86 23.15
N VAL A 102 -6.47 -10.19 24.26
CA VAL A 102 -5.10 -10.02 24.76
C VAL A 102 -4.99 -10.76 26.08
N ARG A 103 -4.11 -11.76 26.12
CA ARG A 103 -3.81 -12.52 27.34
C ARG A 103 -2.40 -12.21 27.79
N MET A 104 -2.23 -12.10 29.11
CA MET A 104 -0.98 -11.67 29.70
C MET A 104 -0.46 -12.69 30.69
N ALA A 105 0.84 -12.95 30.65
CA ALA A 105 1.56 -13.77 31.61
C ALA A 105 2.71 -12.95 32.20
N VAL A 106 3.13 -13.29 33.42
CA VAL A 106 4.27 -12.64 34.09
C VAL A 106 5.17 -13.70 34.68
N VAL A 107 6.46 -13.63 34.36
CA VAL A 107 7.53 -14.45 34.95
C VAL A 107 8.49 -13.50 35.65
N GLY A 108 8.50 -13.53 36.99
CA GLY A 108 9.55 -12.90 37.79
C GLY A 108 10.64 -13.92 38.07
N TYR A 109 11.87 -13.64 37.69
CA TYR A 109 13.02 -14.51 37.99
C TYR A 109 14.02 -13.80 38.91
N LYS A 110 14.83 -14.60 39.59
CA LYS A 110 15.92 -14.18 40.48
C LYS A 110 17.13 -15.10 40.30
N ASP A 111 18.16 -14.95 41.12
CA ASP A 111 19.29 -15.88 41.18
C ASP A 111 18.86 -17.26 41.72
N HIS A 112 19.63 -18.30 41.43
CA HIS A 112 19.38 -19.68 41.87
C HIS A 112 19.34 -19.84 43.40
N GLY A 113 20.05 -18.98 44.13
CA GLY A 113 20.09 -19.00 45.59
C GLY A 113 18.86 -18.40 46.27
N ASP A 114 18.00 -17.71 45.52
CA ASP A 114 16.86 -16.99 46.06
C ASP A 114 15.59 -17.85 46.16
N SER A 115 14.73 -17.54 47.13
CA SER A 115 13.45 -18.23 47.32
C SER A 115 12.29 -17.24 47.39
N PRO A 116 11.27 -17.37 46.51
CA PRO A 116 11.25 -18.22 45.31
C PRO A 116 12.23 -17.71 44.24
N ASN A 117 12.91 -18.63 43.55
CA ASN A 117 13.80 -18.32 42.41
C ASN A 117 13.00 -17.89 41.16
N ILE A 118 11.85 -18.53 40.89
CA ILE A 118 10.93 -18.16 39.82
C ILE A 118 9.52 -18.01 40.40
N GLN A 119 8.87 -16.89 40.07
CA GLN A 119 7.46 -16.62 40.31
C GLN A 119 6.75 -16.52 38.96
N PHE A 120 5.62 -17.21 38.82
CA PHE A 120 4.94 -17.33 37.54
C PHE A 120 3.42 -17.14 37.67
N LEU A 121 2.90 -16.21 36.88
CA LEU A 121 1.49 -16.09 36.53
C LEU A 121 1.31 -16.50 35.08
N ASP A 122 0.55 -17.57 34.85
CA ASP A 122 0.22 -18.01 33.49
C ASP A 122 -0.79 -17.09 32.79
N PHE A 123 -1.00 -17.28 31.50
CA PHE A 123 -1.82 -16.41 30.66
C PHE A 123 -3.24 -16.22 31.19
N THR A 124 -3.56 -14.97 31.53
CA THR A 124 -4.89 -14.56 31.96
C THR A 124 -5.36 -13.33 31.17
N PRO A 125 -6.66 -13.25 30.80
CA PRO A 125 -7.23 -12.02 30.24
C PRO A 125 -7.56 -10.99 31.33
N SER A 126 -7.44 -11.33 32.61
CA SER A 126 -7.81 -10.45 33.73
C SER A 126 -6.69 -9.48 34.08
N VAL A 127 -6.89 -8.21 33.75
CA VAL A 127 -5.97 -7.11 34.12
C VAL A 127 -5.77 -7.04 35.63
N ASP A 128 -6.81 -7.29 36.43
CA ASP A 128 -6.73 -7.24 37.90
C ASP A 128 -5.85 -8.34 38.49
N GLN A 129 -5.87 -9.54 37.91
CA GLN A 129 -4.98 -10.63 38.33
C GLN A 129 -3.52 -10.29 38.05
N VAL A 130 -3.23 -9.79 36.84
CA VAL A 130 -1.88 -9.33 36.46
C VAL A 130 -1.42 -8.20 37.40
N ARG A 131 -2.30 -7.23 37.67
CA ARG A 131 -1.98 -6.09 38.53
C ARG A 131 -1.72 -6.50 39.98
N SER A 132 -2.45 -7.50 40.48
CA SER A 132 -2.26 -8.06 41.82
C SER A 132 -0.94 -8.81 41.92
N PHE A 133 -0.64 -9.68 40.95
CA PHE A 133 0.62 -10.40 40.90
C PHE A 133 1.84 -9.47 40.78
N LEU A 134 1.74 -8.41 39.97
CA LEU A 134 2.80 -7.39 39.89
C LEU A 134 3.05 -6.68 41.23
N ASN A 135 2.02 -6.52 42.09
CA ASN A 135 2.23 -5.94 43.42
C ASN A 135 3.03 -6.87 44.36
N GLU A 136 2.92 -8.18 44.16
CA GLU A 136 3.60 -9.19 44.98
C GLU A 136 5.10 -9.28 44.66
N LEU A 137 5.51 -8.92 43.44
CA LEU A 137 6.92 -8.94 43.04
C LEU A 137 7.75 -7.92 43.83
N SER A 138 8.86 -8.37 44.43
CA SER A 138 9.79 -7.53 45.19
C SER A 138 11.25 -7.80 44.82
N ALA A 139 11.97 -6.73 44.47
CA ALA A 139 13.39 -6.71 44.15
C ALA A 139 14.22 -7.04 45.40
N THR A 140 14.58 -8.31 45.56
CA THR A 140 15.25 -8.83 46.77
C THR A 140 16.07 -10.05 46.39
N GLY A 141 17.19 -10.26 47.07
CA GLY A 141 18.11 -11.34 46.73
C GLY A 141 19.21 -10.87 45.79
N GLY A 142 19.79 -11.80 45.05
CA GLY A 142 21.02 -11.66 44.28
C GLY A 142 22.21 -12.21 45.04
N ASN A 143 22.94 -13.16 44.43
CA ASN A 143 24.14 -13.76 45.01
C ASN A 143 25.38 -13.28 44.24
N ASP A 144 25.49 -13.61 42.96
CA ASP A 144 26.48 -13.04 42.06
C ASP A 144 25.86 -12.08 41.03
N ALA A 145 26.67 -11.55 40.11
CA ALA A 145 26.23 -10.47 39.24
C ALA A 145 25.33 -10.93 38.06
N PRO A 146 25.52 -12.13 37.48
CA PRO A 146 24.53 -12.72 36.57
C PRO A 146 23.37 -13.41 37.31
N GLU A 147 22.25 -13.56 36.62
CA GLU A 147 20.99 -14.05 37.18
C GLU A 147 20.44 -15.27 36.41
N ASP A 148 19.41 -15.96 36.94
CA ASP A 148 18.74 -17.09 36.30
C ASP A 148 17.76 -16.68 35.17
N VAL A 149 18.24 -15.88 34.23
CA VAL A 149 17.49 -15.45 33.04
C VAL A 149 17.09 -16.65 32.19
N LEU A 150 17.94 -17.69 32.09
CA LEU A 150 17.66 -18.88 31.28
C LEU A 150 16.55 -19.73 31.89
N GLY A 151 16.51 -19.87 33.21
CA GLY A 151 15.40 -20.47 33.95
C GLY A 151 14.10 -19.71 33.74
N GLY A 152 14.15 -18.37 33.79
CA GLY A 152 13.02 -17.49 33.45
C GLY A 152 12.50 -17.71 32.02
N ILE A 153 13.38 -17.77 31.02
CA ILE A 153 13.02 -18.06 29.63
C ILE A 153 12.41 -19.47 29.49
N ARG A 154 12.99 -20.48 30.17
CA ARG A 154 12.43 -21.84 30.17
C ARG A 154 11.01 -21.86 30.74
N GLN A 155 10.75 -21.12 31.82
CA GLN A 155 9.41 -21.01 32.37
C GLN A 155 8.45 -20.32 31.39
N ALA A 156 8.90 -19.27 30.69
CA ALA A 156 8.12 -18.59 29.66
C ALA A 156 7.76 -19.52 28.47
N LEU A 157 8.66 -20.44 28.10
CA LEU A 157 8.41 -21.44 27.06
C LEU A 157 7.35 -22.48 27.47
N ASN A 158 7.25 -22.78 28.77
CA ASN A 158 6.27 -23.71 29.32
C ASN A 158 4.88 -23.09 29.58
N ALA A 159 4.70 -21.80 29.30
CA ALA A 159 3.42 -21.10 29.47
C ALA A 159 2.36 -21.56 28.44
N THR A 160 1.08 -21.31 28.73
CA THR A 160 -0.05 -21.78 27.89
C THR A 160 -0.33 -20.89 26.67
N TRP A 161 0.63 -20.79 25.75
CA TRP A 161 0.49 -20.06 24.48
C TRP A 161 -0.68 -20.58 23.62
N LYS A 162 -1.63 -19.70 23.26
CA LYS A 162 -2.87 -19.99 22.50
C LYS A 162 -2.90 -19.25 21.16
N HIS A 163 -2.52 -17.98 21.14
CA HIS A 163 -2.65 -17.12 19.97
C HIS A 163 -1.44 -17.23 19.02
N GLN A 164 -1.63 -16.78 17.77
CA GLN A 164 -0.59 -16.79 16.74
C GLN A 164 0.44 -15.68 16.96
N THR A 165 0.00 -14.51 17.42
CA THR A 165 0.87 -13.40 17.78
C THR A 165 1.36 -13.59 19.21
N ARG A 166 2.65 -13.91 19.35
CA ARG A 166 3.29 -14.25 20.63
C ARG A 166 4.46 -13.31 20.89
N CYS A 167 4.50 -12.67 22.06
CA CYS A 167 5.55 -11.71 22.38
C CYS A 167 6.05 -11.88 23.82
N ILE A 168 7.37 -11.83 24.00
CA ILE A 168 8.03 -11.70 25.30
C ILE A 168 8.62 -10.30 25.40
N ILE A 169 8.28 -9.60 26.47
CA ILE A 169 8.87 -8.33 26.88
C ILE A 169 9.77 -8.62 28.08
N HIS A 170 11.09 -8.54 27.89
CA HIS A 170 12.07 -8.84 28.91
C HIS A 170 12.63 -7.56 29.53
N ILE A 171 12.49 -7.38 30.84
CA ILE A 171 13.01 -6.25 31.61
C ILE A 171 14.13 -6.76 32.50
N ALA A 172 15.36 -6.32 32.24
CA ALA A 172 16.54 -6.81 32.97
C ALA A 172 17.64 -5.76 33.11
N ASP A 173 18.34 -5.80 34.24
CA ASP A 173 19.53 -5.00 34.50
C ASP A 173 20.80 -5.85 34.66
N ALA A 174 20.66 -7.18 34.73
CA ALA A 174 21.74 -8.16 34.80
C ALA A 174 21.68 -9.21 33.66
N PRO A 175 22.84 -9.74 33.21
CA PRO A 175 22.90 -10.78 32.18
C PRO A 175 22.67 -12.20 32.75
N PRO A 176 22.40 -13.22 31.90
CA PRO A 176 22.40 -14.63 32.29
C PRO A 176 23.80 -15.14 32.69
N HIS A 177 23.84 -16.17 33.52
CA HIS A 177 25.04 -16.99 33.75
C HIS A 177 25.63 -17.57 32.45
N GLY A 178 26.96 -17.67 32.42
CA GLY A 178 27.74 -18.22 31.33
C GLY A 178 28.54 -17.15 30.58
N ARG A 179 29.86 -17.32 30.53
CA ARG A 179 30.85 -16.36 30.02
C ARG A 179 30.65 -15.94 28.56
N THR A 180 29.89 -16.71 27.78
CA THR A 180 29.52 -16.36 26.40
C THR A 180 28.47 -15.26 26.33
N LEU A 181 27.77 -14.95 27.42
CA LEU A 181 26.62 -14.05 27.45
C LEU A 181 26.87 -12.72 28.18
N HIS A 182 28.01 -12.56 28.87
CA HIS A 182 28.38 -11.32 29.55
C HIS A 182 29.87 -10.97 29.42
N ASP A 183 30.21 -9.73 29.77
CA ASP A 183 31.56 -9.15 29.72
C ASP A 183 32.21 -8.97 31.11
N LEU A 184 31.56 -9.47 32.17
CA LEU A 184 32.02 -9.32 33.56
C LEU A 184 33.38 -9.99 33.80
N GLY A 185 34.11 -9.48 34.80
CA GLY A 185 35.44 -9.96 35.17
C GLY A 185 35.44 -11.36 35.80
N ASP A 186 36.63 -11.95 35.90
CA ASP A 186 36.80 -13.29 36.46
C ASP A 186 36.37 -13.33 37.94
N GLY A 187 35.54 -14.31 38.30
CA GLY A 187 34.96 -14.45 39.65
C GLY A 187 33.67 -13.66 39.89
N ALA A 188 33.16 -12.94 38.88
CA ALA A 188 31.86 -12.26 38.97
C ALA A 188 30.65 -13.18 38.67
N ASP A 189 30.89 -14.38 38.13
CA ASP A 189 29.88 -15.39 37.79
C ASP A 189 30.22 -16.73 38.46
N SER A 190 29.35 -17.18 39.37
CA SER A 190 29.42 -18.47 40.06
C SER A 190 29.30 -19.64 39.08
N TYR A 191 28.68 -19.43 37.92
CA TYR A 191 28.37 -20.41 36.88
C TYR A 191 28.94 -20.00 35.51
N SER A 192 30.18 -19.49 35.50
CA SER A 192 30.86 -18.96 34.31
C SER A 192 30.98 -19.90 33.11
N THR A 193 30.90 -21.22 33.30
CA THR A 193 30.95 -22.17 32.18
C THR A 193 29.54 -22.33 31.58
N PRO A 194 29.33 -22.19 30.26
CA PRO A 194 28.01 -22.39 29.66
C PRO A 194 27.41 -23.76 30.03
N GLY A 195 26.18 -23.76 30.54
CA GLY A 195 25.49 -24.97 31.01
C GLY A 195 25.94 -25.49 32.37
N SER A 196 26.78 -24.75 33.11
CA SER A 196 27.17 -25.10 34.48
C SER A 196 26.18 -24.65 35.55
N GLU A 197 25.18 -23.85 35.18
CA GLU A 197 24.10 -23.44 36.09
C GLU A 197 23.27 -24.66 36.55
N PRO A 198 22.62 -24.61 37.73
CA PRO A 198 21.97 -25.76 38.37
C PRO A 198 20.98 -26.55 37.52
N HIS A 199 20.39 -25.96 36.49
CA HIS A 199 19.46 -26.61 35.58
C HIS A 199 20.09 -27.18 34.29
N GLY A 200 21.38 -26.93 34.02
CA GLY A 200 22.11 -27.43 32.85
C GLY A 200 21.69 -26.83 31.50
N LEU A 201 21.11 -25.64 31.49
CA LEU A 201 20.53 -24.95 30.33
C LEU A 201 21.58 -24.24 29.49
N THR A 202 21.29 -24.19 28.18
CA THR A 202 22.08 -23.41 27.22
C THR A 202 21.16 -22.49 26.43
N HIS A 203 21.61 -21.26 26.19
CA HIS A 203 20.82 -20.26 25.46
C HIS A 203 20.45 -20.72 24.05
N ALA A 204 21.32 -21.47 23.35
CA ALA A 204 21.09 -21.90 21.97
C ALA A 204 19.82 -22.78 21.83
N GLN A 205 19.60 -23.71 22.75
CA GLN A 205 18.43 -24.58 22.73
C GLN A 205 17.14 -23.80 23.01
N LEU A 206 17.16 -22.94 24.02
CA LEU A 206 15.99 -22.13 24.41
C LEU A 206 15.61 -21.14 23.29
N LEU A 207 16.59 -20.45 22.71
CA LEU A 207 16.35 -19.51 21.60
C LEU A 207 15.85 -20.23 20.35
N SER A 208 16.35 -21.42 20.04
CA SER A 208 15.83 -22.25 18.93
C SER A 208 14.37 -22.65 19.17
N GLN A 209 13.99 -23.00 20.40
CA GLN A 209 12.59 -23.27 20.77
C GLN A 209 11.72 -22.01 20.67
N MET A 210 12.20 -20.85 21.12
CA MET A 210 11.48 -19.58 20.96
C MET A 210 11.21 -19.26 19.49
N VAL A 211 12.21 -19.48 18.62
CA VAL A 211 12.09 -19.32 17.18
C VAL A 211 11.08 -20.31 16.60
N GLY A 212 11.13 -21.59 17.00
CA GLY A 212 10.17 -22.61 16.57
C GLY A 212 8.73 -22.32 17.00
N LEU A 213 8.55 -21.75 18.21
CA LEU A 213 7.26 -21.28 18.71
C LEU A 213 6.85 -19.91 18.15
N ARG A 214 7.69 -19.30 17.31
CA ARG A 214 7.46 -18.00 16.66
C ARG A 214 7.20 -16.86 17.65
N ILE A 215 7.99 -16.81 18.72
CA ILE A 215 7.90 -15.77 19.75
C ILE A 215 8.72 -14.56 19.33
N ASN A 216 8.10 -13.37 19.34
CA ASN A 216 8.81 -12.10 19.19
C ASN A 216 9.43 -11.70 20.54
N TYR A 217 10.63 -11.15 20.53
CA TYR A 217 11.36 -10.83 21.75
C TYR A 217 11.82 -9.38 21.78
N ALA A 218 11.41 -8.64 22.81
CA ALA A 218 11.87 -7.29 23.06
C ALA A 218 12.60 -7.22 24.40
N LEU A 219 13.86 -6.78 24.39
CA LEU A 219 14.67 -6.53 25.58
C LEU A 219 14.61 -5.05 25.96
N LEU A 220 14.09 -4.77 27.15
CA LEU A 220 14.07 -3.47 27.78
C LEU A 220 15.26 -3.37 28.74
N ARG A 221 16.35 -2.83 28.20
CA ARG A 221 17.65 -2.67 28.82
C ARG A 221 17.63 -1.57 29.88
N VAL A 222 17.99 -1.89 31.12
CA VAL A 222 18.14 -0.89 32.19
C VAL A 222 19.52 -0.23 32.17
N ASN A 223 20.56 -1.03 31.92
CA ASN A 223 21.96 -0.60 31.89
C ASN A 223 22.76 -1.41 30.84
N ASN A 224 24.06 -1.14 30.69
CA ASN A 224 24.89 -1.76 29.66
C ASN A 224 25.43 -3.18 29.98
N SER A 225 25.10 -3.75 31.13
CA SER A 225 25.54 -5.09 31.54
C SER A 225 24.96 -6.20 30.64
N THR A 226 23.80 -5.96 30.03
CA THR A 226 23.11 -6.91 29.14
C THR A 226 23.54 -6.80 27.67
N ASP A 227 24.50 -5.93 27.32
CA ASP A 227 24.86 -5.65 25.92
C ASP A 227 25.28 -6.91 25.15
N ARG A 228 26.08 -7.78 25.78
CA ARG A 228 26.52 -9.05 25.16
C ARG A 228 25.37 -10.04 25.00
N MET A 229 24.50 -10.15 26.00
CA MET A 229 23.29 -10.98 25.91
C MET A 229 22.42 -10.55 24.72
N ALA A 230 22.16 -9.24 24.59
CA ALA A 230 21.37 -8.70 23.48
C ALA A 230 21.98 -9.05 22.12
N PHE A 231 23.30 -8.91 21.98
CA PHE A 231 24.00 -9.28 20.76
C PHE A 231 23.92 -10.78 20.43
N THR A 232 24.14 -11.66 21.41
CA THR A 232 24.05 -13.11 21.22
C THR A 232 22.63 -13.54 20.84
N PHE A 233 21.61 -12.96 21.48
CA PHE A 233 20.22 -13.27 21.16
C PHE A 233 19.86 -12.77 19.76
N LEU A 234 20.32 -11.59 19.37
CA LEU A 234 20.19 -11.08 18.00
C LEU A 234 20.82 -12.03 16.96
N GLN A 235 21.98 -12.63 17.27
CA GLN A 235 22.62 -13.60 16.39
C GLN A 235 21.81 -14.89 16.25
N ALA A 236 21.20 -15.37 17.33
CA ALA A 236 20.32 -16.55 17.26
C ALA A 236 19.06 -16.28 16.42
N TYR A 237 18.47 -15.09 16.55
CA TYR A 237 17.32 -14.67 15.74
C TYR A 237 17.69 -14.38 14.29
N ALA A 238 18.96 -14.08 13.99
CA ALA A 238 19.45 -13.80 12.64
C ALA A 238 19.17 -14.92 11.63
N VAL A 239 19.17 -16.16 12.11
CA VAL A 239 18.91 -17.35 11.29
C VAL A 239 17.46 -17.40 10.82
N ALA A 240 16.54 -16.84 11.63
CA ALA A 240 15.09 -16.92 11.41
C ALA A 240 14.45 -15.58 11.02
N SER A 241 15.18 -14.47 11.04
CA SER A 241 14.62 -13.15 10.74
C SER A 241 15.63 -12.11 10.23
N PRO A 242 15.23 -11.33 9.21
CA PRO A 242 15.96 -10.14 8.78
C PRO A 242 15.68 -8.91 9.67
N ASP A 243 14.61 -8.91 10.49
CA ASP A 243 14.14 -7.76 11.26
C ASP A 243 14.63 -7.81 12.72
N ARG A 244 15.80 -7.22 12.94
CA ARG A 244 16.53 -7.24 14.21
C ARG A 244 17.22 -5.91 14.46
N SER A 245 17.07 -5.36 15.67
CA SER A 245 17.68 -4.07 16.02
C SER A 245 18.33 -4.07 17.39
N LEU A 246 19.55 -3.54 17.47
CA LEU A 246 20.24 -3.19 18.72
C LEU A 246 20.27 -1.67 18.90
N LEU A 247 20.40 -1.23 20.13
CA LEU A 247 20.66 0.17 20.45
C LEU A 247 22.01 0.60 19.88
N LYS A 248 22.08 1.82 19.35
CA LYS A 248 23.36 2.40 18.86
C LYS A 248 24.40 2.53 19.99
N THR A 249 23.93 2.61 21.23
CA THR A 249 24.75 2.69 22.44
C THR A 249 25.23 1.31 22.93
N ASN A 250 24.74 0.22 22.34
CA ASN A 250 25.21 -1.14 22.64
C ASN A 250 26.65 -1.30 22.14
N LYS A 251 27.53 -1.83 23.00
CA LYS A 251 28.95 -2.06 22.73
C LYS A 251 29.23 -2.87 21.45
N TYR A 252 28.31 -3.75 21.05
CA TYR A 252 28.44 -4.65 19.90
C TYR A 252 27.70 -4.18 18.65
N TYR A 253 27.10 -2.99 18.66
CA TYR A 253 26.29 -2.47 17.55
C TYR A 253 27.03 -2.48 16.20
N SER A 254 28.30 -2.06 16.17
CA SER A 254 29.12 -2.03 14.95
C SER A 254 29.36 -3.41 14.35
N GLN A 255 29.47 -4.45 15.19
CA GLN A 255 29.67 -5.83 14.77
C GLN A 255 28.37 -6.43 14.19
N ALA A 256 27.21 -6.02 14.71
CA ALA A 256 25.91 -6.45 14.17
C ALA A 256 25.62 -5.87 12.77
N CYS A 257 26.00 -4.60 12.53
CA CYS A 257 25.69 -3.88 11.29
C CYS A 257 26.45 -4.35 10.05
N SER A 258 27.59 -5.05 10.19
CA SER A 258 28.41 -5.53 9.06
C SER A 258 27.79 -6.71 8.30
N SER A 259 26.65 -7.26 8.78
CA SER A 259 26.05 -8.51 8.30
C SER A 259 24.67 -8.36 7.64
N THR A 260 24.21 -7.14 7.32
CA THR A 260 22.79 -6.89 6.98
C THR A 260 22.51 -6.80 5.48
N LYS A 261 21.81 -7.80 4.92
CA LYS A 261 20.91 -7.60 3.77
C LYS A 261 19.50 -7.44 4.34
N ARG A 262 18.89 -6.26 4.18
CA ARG A 262 17.50 -6.01 4.59
C ARG A 262 16.56 -6.59 3.55
N SER A 263 15.67 -7.50 3.98
CA SER A 263 14.58 -8.03 3.17
C SER A 263 13.26 -7.60 3.81
N SER A 264 12.32 -7.12 3.01
CA SER A 264 10.99 -6.63 3.42
C SER A 264 9.95 -7.74 3.55
N THR A 265 10.38 -8.99 3.78
CA THR A 265 9.48 -10.16 3.89
C THR A 265 9.50 -10.73 5.31
N GLY A 266 8.30 -10.89 5.89
CA GLY A 266 8.07 -10.99 7.34
C GLY A 266 8.79 -12.14 8.07
N GLY A 267 9.68 -11.77 8.99
CA GLY A 267 10.36 -12.65 9.97
C GLY A 267 9.95 -12.39 11.43
N LEU A 268 10.61 -13.05 12.38
CA LEU A 268 10.42 -12.84 13.84
C LEU A 268 11.11 -11.57 14.34
N LEU A 269 10.49 -10.81 15.25
CA LEU A 269 11.11 -9.59 15.77
C LEU A 269 12.08 -9.89 16.92
N PHE A 270 13.29 -9.33 16.83
CA PHE A 270 14.19 -9.12 17.97
C PHE A 270 14.53 -7.63 18.10
N GLN A 271 14.24 -7.02 19.26
CA GLN A 271 14.50 -5.60 19.48
C GLN A 271 15.07 -5.31 20.86
N GLU A 272 16.14 -4.53 20.91
CA GLU A 272 16.66 -3.92 22.14
C GLU A 272 16.22 -2.45 22.25
N ALA A 273 15.77 -2.03 23.43
CA ALA A 273 15.39 -0.66 23.76
C ALA A 273 15.75 -0.31 25.21
N ASP A 274 16.01 0.96 25.53
CA ASP A 274 16.31 1.39 26.90
C ASP A 274 15.03 1.50 27.75
N LEU A 275 15.10 1.17 29.05
CA LEU A 275 13.98 1.26 30.01
C LEU A 275 13.60 2.73 30.36
N GLY A 276 14.14 3.72 29.66
CA GLY A 276 13.90 5.13 29.95
C GLY A 276 13.90 6.02 28.72
N ILE A 277 12.70 6.44 28.28
CA ILE A 277 12.41 7.71 27.58
C ILE A 277 10.89 7.84 27.44
N THR A 278 10.22 8.38 28.46
CA THR A 278 8.75 8.63 28.51
C THR A 278 7.84 7.40 28.35
N PHE A 279 6.73 7.40 29.10
CA PHE A 279 5.64 6.41 29.01
C PHE A 279 5.17 6.18 27.57
N SER A 280 5.22 7.21 26.73
CA SER A 280 4.78 7.15 25.32
C SER A 280 5.69 6.35 24.40
N ALA A 281 7.02 6.39 24.58
CA ALA A 281 7.94 5.71 23.64
C ALA A 281 7.96 4.20 23.86
N LEU A 282 7.89 3.75 25.11
CA LEU A 282 7.78 2.34 25.43
C LEU A 282 6.41 1.77 25.06
N ARG A 283 5.34 2.55 25.28
CA ARG A 283 4.00 2.27 24.76
C ARG A 283 4.04 2.05 23.25
N HIS A 284 4.63 3.00 22.51
CA HIS A 284 4.77 2.91 21.07
C HIS A 284 5.59 1.68 20.68
N LEU A 285 6.67 1.36 21.41
CA LEU A 285 7.50 0.18 21.15
C LEU A 285 6.73 -1.13 21.29
N VAL A 286 5.97 -1.32 22.38
CA VAL A 286 5.25 -2.57 22.64
C VAL A 286 4.02 -2.70 21.75
N VAL A 287 3.25 -1.63 21.57
CA VAL A 287 2.14 -1.61 20.60
C VAL A 287 2.68 -1.85 19.20
N LYS A 288 3.78 -1.22 18.80
CA LYS A 288 4.45 -1.47 17.51
C LYS A 288 4.94 -2.90 17.38
N ALA A 289 5.60 -3.46 18.39
CA ALA A 289 6.10 -4.83 18.34
C ALA A 289 4.97 -5.85 18.14
N VAL A 290 3.85 -5.64 18.85
CA VAL A 290 2.66 -6.48 18.75
C VAL A 290 1.91 -6.23 17.44
N THR A 291 1.67 -4.98 17.04
CA THR A 291 1.00 -4.63 15.78
C THR A 291 1.82 -5.09 14.57
N ALA A 292 3.13 -4.88 14.57
CA ALA A 292 4.01 -5.40 13.53
C ALA A 292 4.00 -6.94 13.50
N SER A 293 3.97 -7.60 14.65
CA SER A 293 3.79 -9.05 14.70
C SER A 293 2.44 -9.49 14.16
N ALA A 294 1.37 -8.80 14.51
CA ALA A 294 0.03 -9.06 14.03
C ALA A 294 -0.02 -8.89 12.51
N THR A 295 0.41 -7.74 11.97
CA THR A 295 0.60 -7.48 10.54
C THR A 295 1.38 -8.60 9.82
N ARG A 296 2.46 -9.13 10.41
CA ARG A 296 3.22 -10.27 9.84
C ARG A 296 2.42 -11.57 9.87
N THR A 297 1.73 -11.86 10.96
CA THR A 297 0.79 -12.98 11.07
C THR A 297 -0.34 -12.85 10.04
N ALA A 298 -0.84 -11.64 9.80
CA ALA A 298 -1.85 -11.31 8.80
C ALA A 298 -1.35 -11.61 7.38
N ALA A 299 -0.14 -11.13 7.05
CA ALA A 299 0.48 -11.37 5.76
C ALA A 299 0.71 -12.86 5.48
N ARG A 300 0.94 -13.67 6.52
CA ARG A 300 1.09 -15.14 6.44
C ARG A 300 -0.25 -15.87 6.39
N SER A 301 -1.25 -15.36 7.12
CA SER A 301 -2.61 -15.94 7.20
C SER A 301 -3.48 -15.54 6.00
N ALA A 302 -3.09 -14.48 5.28
CA ALA A 302 -3.66 -14.14 4.00
C ALA A 302 -3.39 -15.31 3.03
N PRO A 303 -4.43 -15.84 2.35
CA PRO A 303 -4.28 -17.03 1.54
C PRO A 303 -3.29 -16.78 0.39
N ARG A 304 -2.14 -17.47 0.42
CA ARG A 304 -1.34 -17.73 -0.79
C ARG A 304 -2.18 -18.54 -1.76
N MET A 305 -2.07 -18.23 -3.04
CA MET A 305 -2.80 -18.91 -4.11
C MET A 305 -2.46 -20.41 -4.12
N SER A 306 -3.35 -21.25 -3.61
CA SER A 306 -3.40 -22.67 -3.95
C SER A 306 -4.85 -23.13 -4.10
N LYS A 307 -5.04 -24.03 -5.08
CA LYS A 307 -6.33 -24.54 -5.53
C LYS A 307 -7.02 -25.34 -4.42
N ALA A 308 -8.27 -25.00 -4.11
CA ALA A 308 -9.16 -25.90 -3.38
C ALA A 308 -9.55 -27.08 -4.28
N GLY A 309 -8.98 -28.25 -4.01
CA GLY A 309 -9.57 -29.53 -4.36
C GLY A 309 -10.73 -29.84 -3.40
N ALA A 310 -11.82 -30.34 -3.95
CA ALA A 310 -13.12 -30.47 -3.30
C ALA A 310 -13.14 -31.28 -1.98
N GLY A 311 -13.93 -30.79 -1.02
CA GLY A 311 -14.68 -31.60 -0.07
C GLY A 311 -14.02 -31.87 1.29
N LYS A 312 -14.31 -31.03 2.29
CA LYS A 312 -14.55 -31.45 3.69
C LYS A 312 -15.26 -30.35 4.48
N LYS A 313 -16.09 -30.79 5.41
CA LYS A 313 -17.01 -29.98 6.24
C LYS A 313 -16.28 -28.90 7.04
N LEU A 314 -16.97 -27.77 7.14
CA LEU A 314 -16.70 -26.62 7.99
C LEU A 314 -16.55 -27.06 9.46
N ASP A 315 -15.34 -26.96 10.00
CA ASP A 315 -15.11 -26.92 11.44
C ASP A 315 -14.07 -25.84 11.75
N SER A 316 -14.33 -25.08 12.80
CA SER A 316 -13.68 -23.81 13.16
C SER A 316 -12.30 -24.00 13.81
N GLN A 317 -11.35 -24.56 13.07
CA GLN A 317 -9.94 -24.54 13.42
C GLN A 317 -9.15 -23.86 12.31
N LEU A 318 -8.56 -22.70 12.62
CA LEU A 318 -7.51 -22.06 11.84
C LEU A 318 -6.35 -23.05 11.71
N VAL A 319 -6.35 -23.80 10.62
CA VAL A 319 -5.28 -24.72 10.26
C VAL A 319 -4.00 -23.91 10.15
N VAL A 320 -3.01 -24.27 10.97
CA VAL A 320 -1.62 -23.89 10.80
C VAL A 320 -1.23 -24.28 9.39
N ILE A 321 -1.03 -23.29 8.53
CA ILE A 321 -0.45 -23.52 7.21
C ILE A 321 0.99 -23.95 7.47
N GLU A 322 1.25 -25.24 7.32
CA GLU A 322 2.61 -25.75 7.13
C GLU A 322 3.22 -24.98 5.96
N GLU A 323 4.39 -24.41 6.22
CA GLU A 323 5.23 -23.85 5.17
C GLU A 323 5.61 -24.99 4.24
N ASP A 324 4.93 -25.07 3.09
CA ASP A 324 5.50 -25.73 1.92
C ASP A 324 6.67 -24.84 1.49
N ASP A 325 7.81 -25.19 2.08
CA ASP A 325 9.15 -24.70 1.77
C ASP A 325 9.45 -24.94 0.28
N ASP A 326 10.19 -24.01 -0.31
CA ASP A 326 11.03 -24.27 -1.49
C ASP A 326 10.40 -24.76 -2.81
N ARG A 327 9.49 -23.98 -3.42
CA ARG A 327 9.41 -23.94 -4.89
C ARG A 327 9.34 -22.53 -5.44
N VAL A 328 10.49 -21.85 -5.39
CA VAL A 328 10.79 -20.75 -6.33
C VAL A 328 10.88 -21.38 -7.73
N PRO A 329 9.99 -21.07 -8.68
CA PRO A 329 10.26 -21.45 -10.06
C PRO A 329 11.54 -20.74 -10.52
N ASP A 330 12.48 -21.52 -11.05
CA ASP A 330 13.84 -21.14 -11.46
C ASP A 330 13.82 -20.17 -12.66
N VAL A 331 13.33 -18.95 -12.45
CA VAL A 331 13.36 -17.89 -13.46
C VAL A 331 14.69 -17.15 -13.32
N ARG A 332 15.62 -17.43 -14.24
CA ARG A 332 16.91 -16.74 -14.26
C ARG A 332 16.72 -15.25 -14.55
N LEU A 333 16.91 -14.41 -13.53
CA LEU A 333 16.80 -12.97 -13.65
C LEU A 333 17.96 -12.36 -14.46
N GLU A 334 17.67 -11.25 -15.14
CA GLU A 334 18.64 -10.42 -15.83
C GLU A 334 19.58 -9.77 -14.80
N ALA A 335 20.89 -10.01 -14.97
CA ALA A 335 21.92 -9.53 -14.04
C ALA A 335 22.60 -8.25 -14.55
N VAL A 336 22.38 -7.88 -15.81
CA VAL A 336 23.01 -6.72 -16.45
C VAL A 336 22.09 -5.51 -16.38
N SER A 337 22.67 -4.34 -16.07
CA SER A 337 21.96 -3.06 -16.12
C SER A 337 21.29 -2.83 -17.48
N PRO A 338 20.13 -2.15 -17.53
CA PRO A 338 19.35 -2.05 -18.74
C PRO A 338 20.06 -1.24 -19.83
N GLN A 339 20.18 -1.81 -21.04
CA GLN A 339 20.83 -1.17 -22.18
C GLN A 339 19.79 -0.62 -23.16
N TRP A 340 19.05 0.39 -22.70
CA TRP A 340 17.88 0.94 -23.41
C TRP A 340 18.15 1.34 -24.86
N ASN A 341 19.34 1.87 -25.17
CA ASN A 341 19.69 2.42 -26.48
C ASN A 341 20.52 1.46 -27.34
N THR A 342 20.79 0.24 -26.87
CA THR A 342 21.53 -0.76 -27.66
C THR A 342 20.60 -1.47 -28.63
N PRO A 343 20.82 -1.38 -29.96
CA PRO A 343 19.98 -2.06 -30.94
C PRO A 343 19.89 -3.57 -30.69
N GLY A 344 18.68 -4.13 -30.75
CA GLY A 344 18.43 -5.55 -30.56
C GLY A 344 18.50 -6.05 -29.10
N TRP A 345 18.80 -5.19 -28.13
CA TRP A 345 18.82 -5.60 -26.71
C TRP A 345 17.41 -5.96 -26.20
N LEU A 346 16.41 -5.16 -26.55
CA LEU A 346 14.99 -5.52 -26.48
C LEU A 346 14.70 -6.48 -27.65
N ASN A 347 14.84 -7.78 -27.38
CA ASN A 347 14.94 -8.84 -28.38
C ASN A 347 13.62 -9.56 -28.69
N GLU A 348 12.51 -9.06 -28.17
CA GLU A 348 11.17 -9.59 -28.41
C GLU A 348 10.26 -8.45 -28.88
N THR A 349 9.50 -8.65 -29.96
CA THR A 349 8.53 -7.67 -30.46
C THR A 349 7.12 -8.22 -30.37
N LEU A 350 6.23 -7.49 -29.69
CA LEU A 350 4.88 -7.91 -29.41
C LEU A 350 3.89 -6.89 -29.98
N MET A 351 2.90 -7.38 -30.71
CA MET A 351 1.74 -6.59 -31.16
C MET A 351 0.59 -6.84 -30.20
N LEU A 352 0.12 -5.77 -29.57
CA LEU A 352 -0.78 -5.83 -28.43
C LEU A 352 -2.07 -5.08 -28.73
N GLU A 353 -3.16 -5.61 -28.21
CA GLU A 353 -4.44 -4.92 -28.10
C GLU A 353 -4.90 -4.95 -26.65
N GLY A 354 -5.46 -3.86 -26.18
CA GLY A 354 -5.72 -3.71 -24.76
C GLY A 354 -6.46 -2.44 -24.39
N PHE A 355 -6.34 -2.06 -23.13
CA PHE A 355 -7.07 -0.97 -22.53
C PHE A 355 -6.18 -0.15 -21.58
N SER A 356 -6.44 1.15 -21.51
CA SER A 356 -5.87 2.06 -20.53
C SER A 356 -6.90 3.09 -20.10
N LEU A 357 -6.59 3.83 -19.04
CA LEU A 357 -7.41 4.94 -18.56
C LEU A 357 -7.54 6.06 -19.61
N ASP A 358 -8.72 6.68 -19.68
CA ASP A 358 -8.95 7.93 -20.43
C ASP A 358 -8.67 9.14 -19.53
N VAL A 359 -7.39 9.50 -19.32
CA VAL A 359 -6.96 10.46 -18.27
C VAL A 359 -7.11 11.93 -18.65
N MET A 360 -7.99 12.27 -19.59
CA MET A 360 -7.83 13.54 -20.32
C MET A 360 -8.59 14.74 -19.74
N VAL A 361 -9.54 14.56 -18.81
CA VAL A 361 -10.15 15.69 -18.07
C VAL A 361 -10.63 15.19 -16.70
N HIS A 362 -9.93 15.56 -15.63
CA HIS A 362 -10.47 15.48 -14.28
C HIS A 362 -11.15 16.82 -13.98
N ASP A 363 -12.47 16.81 -13.88
CA ASP A 363 -13.25 17.93 -13.37
C ASP A 363 -13.52 17.79 -11.87
N ALA A 364 -14.23 18.77 -11.28
CA ALA A 364 -14.51 18.79 -9.85
C ALA A 364 -15.37 17.61 -9.34
N ASN A 365 -16.05 16.88 -10.23
CA ASN A 365 -16.93 15.76 -9.85
C ASN A 365 -16.34 14.39 -10.18
N THR A 366 -15.27 14.33 -10.98
CA THR A 366 -14.70 13.08 -11.48
C THR A 366 -14.42 12.06 -10.37
N LEU A 367 -13.80 12.47 -9.26
CA LEU A 367 -13.56 11.55 -8.14
C LEU A 367 -14.87 11.04 -7.52
N ASN A 368 -15.87 11.91 -7.35
CA ASN A 368 -17.17 11.53 -6.78
C ASN A 368 -17.87 10.49 -7.68
N ASP A 369 -17.83 10.69 -9.00
CA ASP A 369 -18.41 9.75 -9.96
C ASP A 369 -17.69 8.40 -9.91
N MET A 370 -16.35 8.39 -9.88
CA MET A 370 -15.55 7.17 -9.77
C MET A 370 -15.77 6.43 -8.44
N MET A 371 -15.97 7.17 -7.34
CA MET A 371 -16.33 6.58 -6.04
C MET A 371 -17.75 6.03 -6.01
N ALA A 372 -18.66 6.49 -6.87
CA ALA A 372 -20.03 5.99 -6.87
C ALA A 372 -20.17 4.60 -7.51
N HIS A 373 -19.41 4.30 -8.59
CA HIS A 373 -19.50 3.01 -9.28
C HIS A 373 -18.30 2.78 -10.21
N ASP A 374 -17.83 1.52 -10.35
CA ASP A 374 -16.66 1.18 -11.17
C ASP A 374 -16.87 1.43 -12.68
N ASP A 375 -18.12 1.38 -13.17
CA ASP A 375 -18.45 1.74 -14.57
C ASP A 375 -18.15 3.21 -14.92
N ASN A 376 -18.03 4.09 -13.92
CA ASN A 376 -17.65 5.49 -14.11
C ASN A 376 -16.13 5.66 -14.29
N ILE A 377 -15.35 4.61 -14.06
CA ILE A 377 -13.92 4.57 -14.34
C ILE A 377 -13.74 4.10 -15.80
N THR A 378 -13.79 5.06 -16.71
CA THR A 378 -13.81 4.78 -18.17
C THR A 378 -12.45 4.36 -18.70
N MET A 379 -12.45 3.30 -19.51
CA MET A 379 -11.26 2.82 -20.22
C MET A 379 -11.39 3.09 -21.71
N SER A 380 -10.25 3.31 -22.36
CA SER A 380 -10.14 3.45 -23.80
C SER A 380 -9.37 2.28 -24.40
N VAL A 381 -9.66 1.92 -25.65
CA VAL A 381 -8.95 0.86 -26.38
C VAL A 381 -7.59 1.39 -26.86
N LEU A 382 -6.56 0.55 -26.74
CA LEU A 382 -5.21 0.83 -27.24
C LEU A 382 -4.75 -0.32 -28.13
N GLU A 383 -4.10 0.05 -29.23
CA GLU A 383 -3.28 -0.87 -30.02
C GLU A 383 -1.85 -0.34 -30.08
N LEU A 384 -0.90 -1.20 -29.70
CA LEU A 384 0.51 -0.84 -29.59
C LEU A 384 1.39 -1.96 -30.08
N THR A 385 2.56 -1.58 -30.59
CA THR A 385 3.68 -2.49 -30.75
C THR A 385 4.71 -2.15 -29.68
N ILE A 386 5.18 -3.15 -28.94
CA ILE A 386 6.25 -2.98 -27.96
C ILE A 386 7.46 -3.84 -28.31
N HIS A 387 8.62 -3.36 -27.93
CA HIS A 387 9.87 -4.12 -27.88
C HIS A 387 10.17 -4.42 -26.41
N LYS A 388 10.31 -5.70 -26.07
CA LYS A 388 10.48 -6.22 -24.72
C LYS A 388 11.79 -7.01 -24.61
N ARG A 389 12.37 -7.04 -23.42
CA ARG A 389 13.45 -7.96 -23.05
C ARG A 389 12.86 -9.32 -22.67
N ARG A 390 13.28 -10.38 -23.35
CA ARG A 390 12.79 -11.76 -23.08
C ARG A 390 13.10 -12.21 -21.65
N GLN A 391 14.27 -11.87 -21.13
CA GLN A 391 14.67 -12.21 -19.77
C GLN A 391 14.13 -11.18 -18.76
N PRO A 392 13.37 -11.58 -17.73
CA PRO A 392 12.87 -10.66 -16.72
C PRO A 392 14.00 -10.20 -15.80
N PHE A 393 13.91 -8.99 -15.27
CA PHE A 393 14.90 -8.43 -14.34
C PHE A 393 14.45 -8.52 -12.88
N ALA A 394 13.16 -8.69 -12.64
CA ALA A 394 12.59 -8.86 -11.30
C ALA A 394 11.44 -9.87 -11.33
N GLN A 395 11.18 -10.48 -10.17
CA GLN A 395 10.11 -11.43 -9.94
C GLN A 395 9.42 -11.08 -8.62
N GLY A 396 8.10 -10.95 -8.66
CA GLY A 396 7.24 -10.86 -7.48
C GLY A 396 6.67 -12.23 -7.13
N SER A 397 5.65 -12.27 -6.26
CA SER A 397 5.06 -13.54 -5.81
C SER A 397 4.37 -14.35 -6.93
N ILE A 398 3.86 -13.68 -7.97
CA ILE A 398 3.07 -14.30 -9.05
C ILE A 398 3.33 -13.71 -10.45
N ARG A 399 4.10 -12.62 -10.54
CA ARG A 399 4.38 -11.89 -11.80
C ARG A 399 5.88 -11.72 -11.97
N VAL A 400 6.34 -11.81 -13.21
CA VAL A 400 7.71 -11.43 -13.62
C VAL A 400 7.68 -10.10 -14.35
N ALA A 401 8.75 -9.31 -14.21
CA ALA A 401 8.88 -7.99 -14.78
C ALA A 401 10.05 -7.94 -15.78
N SER A 402 9.77 -7.45 -16.99
CA SER A 402 10.74 -7.30 -18.07
C SER A 402 10.82 -5.86 -18.55
N TYR A 403 12.00 -5.42 -18.98
CA TYR A 403 12.17 -4.11 -19.61
C TYR A 403 11.43 -4.04 -20.95
N ALA A 404 10.81 -2.90 -21.24
CA ALA A 404 10.07 -2.68 -22.49
C ALA A 404 10.12 -1.21 -22.96
N ARG A 405 9.89 -1.02 -24.27
CA ARG A 405 9.63 0.27 -24.94
C ARG A 405 8.48 0.11 -25.93
N THR A 406 7.71 1.15 -26.18
CA THR A 406 6.80 1.16 -27.34
C THR A 406 7.60 1.38 -28.63
N ALA A 407 7.01 1.05 -29.78
CA ALA A 407 7.67 1.16 -31.08
C ALA A 407 7.96 2.62 -31.49
N VAL A 408 7.23 3.59 -30.93
CA VAL A 408 7.32 5.00 -31.30
C VAL A 408 7.53 5.90 -30.08
N SER A 409 8.32 5.45 -29.10
CA SER A 409 8.71 6.28 -27.96
C SER A 409 10.07 5.85 -27.42
N THR A 410 10.82 6.80 -26.85
CA THR A 410 12.01 6.49 -26.05
C THR A 410 11.69 6.26 -24.58
N ASN A 411 10.43 6.45 -24.16
CA ASN A 411 9.97 6.19 -22.81
C ASN A 411 10.26 4.75 -22.40
N ARG A 412 10.67 4.60 -21.14
CA ARG A 412 11.05 3.32 -20.54
C ARG A 412 9.84 2.77 -19.81
N TYR A 413 9.52 1.50 -20.08
CA TYR A 413 8.40 0.80 -19.48
C TYR A 413 8.83 -0.55 -18.90
N VAL A 414 7.96 -1.11 -18.09
CA VAL A 414 8.03 -2.46 -17.55
C VAL A 414 6.83 -3.23 -18.06
N ALA A 415 7.07 -4.38 -18.68
CA ALA A 415 6.03 -5.34 -19.02
C ALA A 415 5.98 -6.42 -17.94
N LYS A 416 4.84 -6.55 -17.25
CA LYS A 416 4.59 -7.61 -16.27
C LYS A 416 3.72 -8.70 -16.87
N SER A 417 4.10 -9.95 -16.65
CA SER A 417 3.35 -11.13 -17.08
C SER A 417 3.26 -12.15 -15.95
N PHE A 418 2.19 -12.93 -15.92
CA PHE A 418 2.03 -14.03 -14.97
C PHE A 418 2.88 -15.24 -15.38
N GLU A 419 3.39 -15.98 -14.40
CA GLU A 419 4.25 -17.14 -14.66
C GLU A 419 3.50 -18.34 -15.26
N ARG A 420 2.22 -18.48 -14.92
CA ARG A 420 1.30 -19.48 -15.48
C ARG A 420 0.23 -18.71 -16.23
N GLY A 421 -0.02 -19.07 -17.50
CA GLY A 421 -0.90 -18.35 -18.44
C GLY A 421 -2.39 -18.32 -18.07
N ASP A 422 -2.72 -18.25 -16.79
CA ASP A 422 -4.07 -18.29 -16.23
C ASP A 422 -4.68 -16.88 -16.06
N SER A 423 -3.95 -15.80 -16.34
CA SER A 423 -4.45 -14.45 -16.09
C SER A 423 -5.49 -14.03 -17.11
N ARG A 424 -6.65 -13.64 -16.60
CA ARG A 424 -7.73 -13.08 -17.43
C ARG A 424 -7.52 -11.59 -17.63
N LEU A 425 -7.80 -11.09 -18.83
CA LEU A 425 -7.75 -9.66 -19.13
C LEU A 425 -8.63 -8.83 -18.17
N ALA A 426 -9.73 -9.43 -17.69
CA ALA A 426 -10.61 -8.87 -16.67
C ALA A 426 -9.90 -8.57 -15.33
N GLU A 427 -9.02 -9.46 -14.84
CA GLU A 427 -8.28 -9.25 -13.59
C GLU A 427 -7.32 -8.05 -13.71
N LEU A 428 -6.64 -7.95 -14.85
CA LEU A 428 -5.76 -6.82 -15.13
C LEU A 428 -6.55 -5.51 -15.27
N ALA A 429 -7.71 -5.55 -15.92
CA ALA A 429 -8.56 -4.38 -16.10
C ALA A 429 -9.12 -3.84 -14.78
N GLU A 430 -9.53 -4.72 -13.85
CA GLU A 430 -9.92 -4.31 -12.49
C GLU A 430 -8.74 -3.63 -11.77
N GLY A 431 -7.52 -4.20 -11.86
CA GLY A 431 -6.31 -3.58 -11.31
C GLY A 431 -6.00 -2.20 -11.90
N VAL A 432 -6.21 -2.02 -13.21
CA VAL A 432 -6.07 -0.70 -13.87
C VAL A 432 -7.10 0.29 -13.31
N ARG A 433 -8.34 -0.13 -13.04
CA ARG A 433 -9.36 0.74 -12.42
C ARG A 433 -9.04 1.09 -10.97
N CYS A 434 -8.55 0.15 -10.17
CA CYS A 434 -8.07 0.42 -8.82
C CYS A 434 -7.04 1.56 -8.84
N GLN A 435 -6.01 1.40 -9.67
CA GLN A 435 -4.93 2.39 -9.78
C GLN A 435 -5.42 3.74 -10.32
N ALA A 436 -6.41 3.74 -11.21
CA ALA A 436 -7.06 4.96 -11.69
C ALA A 436 -7.80 5.71 -10.57
N LEU A 437 -8.55 5.00 -9.72
CA LEU A 437 -9.23 5.62 -8.58
C LEU A 437 -8.21 6.22 -7.60
N CYS A 438 -7.12 5.49 -7.30
CA CYS A 438 -6.02 6.01 -6.47
C CYS A 438 -5.42 7.28 -7.07
N LYS A 439 -5.21 7.31 -8.40
CA LYS A 439 -4.71 8.50 -9.10
C LYS A 439 -5.67 9.68 -8.99
N SER A 440 -6.98 9.45 -9.06
CA SER A 440 -7.97 10.51 -8.88
C SER A 440 -7.96 11.07 -7.46
N PHE A 441 -7.76 10.23 -6.44
CA PHE A 441 -7.51 10.72 -5.07
C PHE A 441 -6.21 11.53 -5.00
N ALA A 442 -5.13 11.10 -5.66
CA ALA A 442 -3.84 11.78 -5.66
C ALA A 442 -3.90 13.18 -6.30
N LEU A 443 -4.70 13.33 -7.36
CA LEU A 443 -4.99 14.65 -7.94
C LEU A 443 -5.60 15.59 -6.90
N GLU A 444 -6.57 15.12 -6.10
CA GLU A 444 -7.13 15.94 -5.03
C GLU A 444 -6.16 16.22 -3.89
N PHE A 445 -5.46 15.20 -3.45
CA PHE A 445 -4.45 15.33 -2.41
C PHE A 445 -3.38 16.37 -2.76
N ASN A 446 -2.85 16.31 -3.98
CA ASN A 446 -1.81 17.23 -4.46
C ASN A 446 -2.32 18.66 -4.62
N ALA A 447 -3.57 18.84 -5.08
CA ALA A 447 -4.18 20.17 -5.20
C ALA A 447 -4.28 20.90 -3.85
N LEU A 448 -4.34 20.16 -2.74
CA LEU A 448 -4.42 20.71 -1.38
C LEU A 448 -3.06 21.06 -0.75
N LEU A 449 -1.99 20.38 -1.18
CA LEU A 449 -0.67 20.43 -0.51
C LEU A 449 0.42 21.10 -1.33
N GLY A 450 0.25 21.22 -2.66
CA GLY A 450 1.31 21.69 -3.55
C GLY A 450 2.43 20.66 -3.75
N ASP A 451 3.64 21.11 -4.09
CA ASP A 451 4.71 20.23 -4.60
C ASP A 451 5.48 19.50 -3.50
N GLU A 452 5.55 20.08 -2.29
CA GLU A 452 6.42 19.61 -1.22
C GLU A 452 6.08 18.17 -0.76
N HIS A 453 4.83 17.75 -0.92
CA HIS A 453 4.31 16.46 -0.44
C HIS A 453 3.44 15.78 -1.51
N SER A 454 3.70 16.07 -2.79
CA SER A 454 2.92 15.50 -3.88
C SER A 454 3.15 14.00 -4.03
N ILE A 455 2.11 13.27 -4.44
CA ILE A 455 2.14 11.85 -4.76
C ILE A 455 1.55 11.64 -6.14
N ASP A 456 2.11 10.71 -6.91
CA ASP A 456 1.54 10.32 -8.20
C ASP A 456 1.50 8.80 -8.35
N PHE A 457 0.37 8.27 -8.79
CA PHE A 457 0.26 6.88 -9.21
C PHE A 457 0.57 6.76 -10.69
N ILE A 458 1.53 5.89 -11.03
CA ILE A 458 1.83 5.63 -12.44
C ILE A 458 0.61 5.08 -13.16
N VAL A 459 0.54 5.25 -14.48
CA VAL A 459 -0.55 4.65 -15.26
C VAL A 459 -0.17 3.24 -15.67
N THR A 460 -1.06 2.30 -15.40
CA THR A 460 -0.96 0.92 -15.86
C THR A 460 -1.94 0.71 -17.02
N ALA A 461 -1.50 -0.01 -18.04
CA ALA A 461 -2.35 -0.45 -19.14
C ALA A 461 -2.32 -1.98 -19.23
N CYS A 462 -3.44 -2.59 -19.59
CA CYS A 462 -3.58 -4.04 -19.71
C CYS A 462 -3.74 -4.46 -21.17
N PHE A 463 -3.04 -5.51 -21.58
CA PHE A 463 -2.99 -5.96 -22.97
C PHE A 463 -3.12 -7.48 -23.06
N LYS A 464 -3.54 -7.94 -24.23
CA LYS A 464 -3.37 -9.30 -24.71
C LYS A 464 -2.69 -9.30 -26.07
N GLY A 465 -2.10 -10.43 -26.46
CA GLY A 465 -1.57 -10.60 -27.80
C GLY A 465 -2.67 -10.56 -28.87
N LYS A 466 -2.35 -10.07 -30.07
CA LYS A 466 -3.26 -10.22 -31.22
C LYS A 466 -3.35 -11.70 -31.63
N SER A 467 -4.55 -12.17 -31.97
CA SER A 467 -4.79 -13.56 -32.37
C SER A 467 -3.84 -14.00 -33.50
N GLY A 468 -3.18 -15.14 -33.32
CA GLY A 468 -2.16 -15.66 -34.26
C GLY A 468 -0.76 -15.07 -34.10
N GLY A 469 -0.53 -14.16 -33.14
CA GLY A 469 0.78 -13.61 -32.81
C GLY A 469 1.57 -14.47 -31.81
N PRO A 470 2.87 -14.16 -31.59
CA PRO A 470 3.77 -14.95 -30.74
C PRO A 470 3.37 -15.02 -29.26
N LEU A 471 2.55 -14.09 -28.77
CA LEU A 471 2.06 -14.06 -27.39
C LEU A 471 0.74 -14.85 -27.19
N GLY A 472 0.04 -15.17 -28.29
CA GLY A 472 -1.30 -15.78 -28.24
C GLY A 472 -2.28 -14.96 -27.38
N ASP A 473 -3.10 -15.66 -26.60
CA ASP A 473 -4.09 -15.06 -25.68
C ASP A 473 -3.49 -14.65 -24.31
N THR A 474 -2.16 -14.70 -24.16
CA THR A 474 -1.51 -14.34 -22.89
C THR A 474 -1.67 -12.84 -22.61
N CYS A 475 -2.08 -12.51 -21.39
CA CYS A 475 -2.25 -11.14 -20.96
C CYS A 475 -1.00 -10.58 -20.28
N ILE A 476 -0.73 -9.30 -20.49
CA ILE A 476 0.38 -8.57 -19.85
C ILE A 476 -0.10 -7.20 -19.39
N SER A 477 0.53 -6.63 -18.36
CA SER A 477 0.40 -5.21 -18.04
C SER A 477 1.65 -4.44 -18.44
N LEU A 478 1.48 -3.18 -18.83
CA LEU A 478 2.54 -2.25 -19.16
C LEU A 478 2.43 -1.03 -18.25
N GLU A 479 3.55 -0.64 -17.64
CA GLU A 479 3.63 0.50 -16.74
C GLU A 479 4.97 1.25 -16.92
N PRO A 480 5.06 2.55 -16.58
CA PRO A 480 6.32 3.28 -16.58
C PRO A 480 7.43 2.61 -15.76
N PHE A 481 8.66 2.63 -16.27
CA PHE A 481 9.82 2.20 -15.49
C PHE A 481 10.17 3.24 -14.43
N LEU A 482 10.20 2.80 -13.16
CA LEU A 482 10.60 3.61 -12.02
C LEU A 482 12.10 3.46 -11.76
N GLU A 483 12.85 4.55 -11.91
CA GLU A 483 14.29 4.58 -11.69
C GLU A 483 14.59 5.07 -10.28
N GLY A 484 15.17 4.22 -9.44
CA GLY A 484 15.60 4.58 -8.09
C GLY A 484 15.42 3.44 -7.09
N THR A 485 15.44 3.78 -5.80
CA THR A 485 15.26 2.81 -4.73
C THR A 485 13.79 2.57 -4.49
N TYR A 486 13.34 1.33 -4.71
CA TYR A 486 11.97 0.94 -4.44
C TYR A 486 11.72 0.84 -2.93
N VAL A 487 10.70 1.53 -2.44
CA VAL A 487 10.34 1.60 -1.02
C VAL A 487 8.86 1.27 -0.87
N LYS A 488 8.55 0.44 0.14
CA LYS A 488 7.19 0.22 0.63
C LYS A 488 6.97 1.11 1.84
N TYR A 489 6.03 2.05 1.75
CA TYR A 489 5.73 3.04 2.77
C TYR A 489 4.70 2.53 3.77
N ASN A 490 3.68 1.81 3.32
CA ASN A 490 2.77 1.07 4.18
C ASN A 490 2.28 -0.23 3.51
N SER A 491 1.53 -1.06 4.23
CA SER A 491 0.88 -2.26 3.66
C SER A 491 -0.63 -2.24 3.85
N ASN A 492 -1.29 -3.17 3.18
CA ASN A 492 -2.71 -3.47 3.35
C ASN A 492 -3.05 -4.23 4.66
N VAL A 493 -2.08 -4.48 5.54
CA VAL A 493 -2.29 -5.15 6.85
C VAL A 493 -1.68 -4.37 8.00
N GLY A 494 -1.52 -3.05 7.85
CA GLY A 494 -1.13 -2.15 8.95
C GLY A 494 0.37 -1.94 9.14
N TYR A 495 1.23 -2.46 8.25
CA TYR A 495 2.66 -2.09 8.26
C TYR A 495 2.83 -0.61 7.94
N VAL A 496 3.72 0.06 8.66
CA VAL A 496 4.17 1.44 8.39
C VAL A 496 5.69 1.44 8.35
N ASN A 497 6.28 2.14 7.37
CA ASN A 497 7.72 2.27 7.26
C ASN A 497 8.25 3.31 8.24
N GLU A 498 8.79 2.84 9.35
CA GLU A 498 9.35 3.70 10.40
C GLU A 498 10.87 3.90 10.28
N ASP A 499 11.52 3.30 9.29
CA ASP A 499 12.96 3.50 9.05
C ASP A 499 13.26 4.91 8.50
N ILE A 500 12.25 5.54 7.89
CA ILE A 500 12.34 6.85 7.24
C ILE A 500 11.18 7.77 7.66
N PRO A 501 11.00 8.05 8.96
CA PRO A 501 9.82 8.77 9.48
C PRO A 501 9.76 10.24 9.03
N ASP A 502 10.92 10.83 8.75
CA ASP A 502 11.06 12.21 8.27
C ASP A 502 11.13 12.31 6.75
N ASP A 503 11.09 11.19 6.01
CA ASP A 503 11.06 11.21 4.56
C ASP A 503 9.73 11.82 4.06
N PRO A 504 9.77 12.86 3.20
CA PRO A 504 8.56 13.53 2.72
C PRO A 504 7.59 12.59 2.01
N SER A 505 8.09 11.61 1.25
CA SER A 505 7.25 10.64 0.53
C SER A 505 6.56 9.70 1.51
N ASN A 506 7.26 9.26 2.56
CA ASN A 506 6.68 8.46 3.64
C ASN A 506 5.58 9.22 4.40
N GLN A 507 5.84 10.48 4.76
CA GLN A 507 4.85 11.32 5.44
C GLN A 507 3.63 11.57 4.55
N ALA A 508 3.85 11.87 3.28
CA ALA A 508 2.79 12.02 2.29
C ALA A 508 1.98 10.72 2.14
N ALA A 509 2.63 9.56 2.09
CA ALA A 509 1.98 8.26 1.93
C ALA A 509 1.01 7.96 3.10
N GLN A 510 1.45 8.12 4.35
CA GLN A 510 0.54 7.88 5.50
C GLN A 510 -0.63 8.86 5.52
N ALA A 511 -0.37 10.13 5.19
CA ALA A 511 -1.41 11.15 5.12
C ALA A 511 -2.37 10.94 3.94
N PHE A 512 -1.89 10.41 2.82
CA PHE A 512 -2.68 10.07 1.66
C PHE A 512 -3.68 8.94 1.97
N SER A 513 -3.21 7.86 2.60
CA SER A 513 -4.10 6.77 3.07
C SER A 513 -5.20 7.31 3.99
N HIS A 514 -4.84 8.14 4.98
CA HIS A 514 -5.81 8.78 5.87
C HIS A 514 -6.77 9.73 5.12
N PHE A 515 -6.24 10.53 4.20
CA PHE A 515 -7.02 11.43 3.36
C PHE A 515 -8.07 10.68 2.54
N THR A 516 -7.74 9.53 1.95
CA THR A 516 -8.71 8.76 1.15
C THR A 516 -9.91 8.29 1.98
N PHE A 517 -9.67 7.91 3.24
CA PHE A 517 -10.73 7.55 4.19
C PHE A 517 -11.61 8.74 4.56
N GLU A 518 -10.99 9.87 4.90
CA GLU A 518 -11.71 11.10 5.24
C GLU A 518 -12.52 11.63 4.04
N ARG A 519 -11.89 11.72 2.86
CA ARG A 519 -12.47 12.28 1.62
C ARG A 519 -13.61 11.44 1.08
N SER A 520 -13.56 10.12 1.30
CA SER A 520 -14.63 9.19 0.94
C SER A 520 -15.69 9.03 2.02
N ARG A 521 -15.57 9.73 3.16
CA ARG A 521 -16.47 9.58 4.31
C ARG A 521 -16.57 8.13 4.79
N GLY A 522 -15.43 7.45 4.87
CA GLY A 522 -15.30 6.08 5.37
C GLY A 522 -15.66 4.96 4.39
N HIS A 523 -15.82 5.26 3.10
CA HIS A 523 -16.17 4.23 2.09
C HIS A 523 -14.94 3.57 1.44
N PHE A 524 -13.82 4.28 1.38
CA PHE A 524 -12.58 3.83 0.75
C PHE A 524 -11.37 4.11 1.62
N LEU A 525 -10.40 3.20 1.64
CA LEU A 525 -9.07 3.45 2.16
C LEU A 525 -8.04 2.88 1.20
N VAL A 526 -7.14 3.73 0.71
CA VAL A 526 -6.03 3.31 -0.13
C VAL A 526 -4.83 2.95 0.74
N SER A 527 -4.28 1.75 0.58
CA SER A 527 -3.14 1.22 1.32
C SER A 527 -2.16 0.52 0.37
N ASP A 528 -1.16 -0.15 0.90
CA ASP A 528 -0.08 -0.79 0.14
C ASP A 528 0.69 0.21 -0.74
N LEU A 529 0.95 1.39 -0.19
CA LEU A 529 1.66 2.47 -0.88
C LEU A 529 3.13 2.13 -1.01
N GLN A 530 3.58 1.95 -2.26
CA GLN A 530 4.94 1.53 -2.60
C GLN A 530 5.36 2.08 -3.96
N GLY A 531 6.65 2.34 -4.13
CA GLY A 531 7.18 2.96 -5.34
C GLY A 531 8.57 3.56 -5.16
N VAL A 532 8.86 4.62 -5.90
CA VAL A 532 10.14 5.35 -5.85
C VAL A 532 9.86 6.83 -5.64
N GLY A 533 10.18 7.35 -4.46
CA GLY A 533 9.89 8.73 -4.09
C GLY A 533 8.38 9.01 -4.14
N GLU A 534 7.98 10.08 -4.83
CA GLU A 534 6.58 10.45 -5.04
C GLU A 534 5.82 9.53 -6.02
N LEU A 535 6.50 8.69 -6.80
CA LEU A 535 5.90 7.85 -7.83
C LEU A 535 5.54 6.46 -7.28
N LEU A 536 4.25 6.20 -7.13
CA LEU A 536 3.68 4.99 -6.54
C LEU A 536 3.06 4.05 -7.59
N THR A 537 3.00 2.75 -7.26
CA THR A 537 2.40 1.71 -8.11
C THR A 537 1.82 0.57 -7.28
N ASP A 538 0.97 -0.27 -7.90
CA ASP A 538 0.34 -1.44 -7.31
C ASP A 538 -0.32 -1.19 -5.93
N PRO A 539 -1.19 -0.15 -5.76
CA PRO A 539 -1.87 0.10 -4.49
C PRO A 539 -2.99 -0.92 -4.21
N ALA A 540 -3.38 -1.04 -2.94
CA ALA A 540 -4.57 -1.76 -2.51
C ALA A 540 -5.70 -0.78 -2.12
N ILE A 541 -6.95 -1.18 -2.33
CA ILE A 541 -8.13 -0.44 -1.89
C ILE A 541 -8.94 -1.33 -0.95
N HIS A 542 -9.28 -0.79 0.22
CA HIS A 542 -10.28 -1.34 1.12
C HIS A 542 -11.59 -0.60 0.94
N THR A 543 -12.70 -1.33 0.86
CA THR A 543 -14.04 -0.74 0.73
C THR A 543 -15.10 -1.62 1.39
N LEU A 544 -16.14 -0.98 1.94
CA LEU A 544 -17.27 -1.66 2.57
C LEU A 544 -18.29 -2.18 1.54
N ASP A 545 -18.22 -1.69 0.31
CA ASP A 545 -19.13 -2.09 -0.76
C ASP A 545 -18.66 -3.43 -1.34
N PRO A 546 -19.41 -4.54 -1.13
CA PRO A 546 -19.02 -5.86 -1.62
C PRO A 546 -19.12 -6.00 -3.13
N GLU A 547 -19.70 -5.02 -3.84
CA GLU A 547 -19.81 -5.02 -5.30
C GLU A 547 -18.60 -4.35 -5.99
N ARG A 548 -17.70 -3.75 -5.20
CA ARG A 548 -16.53 -3.01 -5.69
C ARG A 548 -15.27 -3.85 -5.65
N PHE A 549 -14.52 -3.85 -6.76
CA PHE A 549 -13.22 -4.54 -6.87
C PHE A 549 -13.25 -6.00 -6.38
N ILE A 550 -14.26 -6.76 -6.81
CA ILE A 550 -14.59 -8.11 -6.32
C ILE A 550 -13.44 -9.10 -6.53
N MET A 551 -12.67 -8.93 -7.61
CA MET A 551 -11.59 -9.83 -7.98
C MET A 551 -10.30 -9.56 -7.21
N SER A 552 -10.23 -8.42 -6.50
CA SER A 552 -9.09 -8.01 -5.69
C SER A 552 -8.95 -8.88 -4.44
N THR A 553 -7.78 -9.52 -4.32
CA THR A 553 -7.43 -10.33 -3.13
C THR A 553 -6.84 -9.50 -1.99
N THR A 554 -6.56 -8.21 -2.22
CA THR A 554 -5.96 -7.29 -1.25
C THR A 554 -6.99 -6.42 -0.53
N ASN A 555 -8.26 -6.51 -0.92
CA ASN A 555 -9.37 -5.84 -0.24
C ASN A 555 -9.78 -6.61 1.02
N PHE A 556 -9.54 -6.04 2.20
CA PHE A 556 -9.96 -6.62 3.49
C PHE A 556 -11.23 -6.00 4.08
N GLY A 557 -11.90 -5.13 3.33
CA GLY A 557 -13.10 -4.43 3.78
C GLY A 557 -12.85 -3.63 5.05
N GLU A 558 -13.80 -3.71 5.99
CA GLU A 558 -13.73 -2.99 7.28
C GLU A 558 -12.47 -3.33 8.09
N ASP A 559 -12.04 -4.59 8.08
CA ASP A 559 -10.83 -5.01 8.80
C ASP A 559 -9.57 -4.36 8.21
N GLY A 560 -9.57 -4.02 6.92
CA GLY A 560 -8.51 -3.21 6.30
C GLY A 560 -8.43 -1.79 6.88
N PHE A 561 -9.58 -1.18 7.21
CA PHE A 561 -9.61 0.10 7.90
C PHE A 561 -9.06 -0.01 9.31
N LYS A 562 -9.46 -1.06 10.03
CA LYS A 562 -8.96 -1.36 11.38
C LYS A 562 -7.45 -1.53 11.40
N PHE A 563 -6.90 -2.29 10.46
CA PHE A 563 -5.45 -2.47 10.34
C PHE A 563 -4.71 -1.15 10.14
N PHE A 564 -5.22 -0.26 9.29
CA PHE A 564 -4.60 1.05 9.08
C PHE A 564 -4.66 1.92 10.35
N PHE A 565 -5.84 2.11 10.92
CA PHE A 565 -6.00 3.01 12.09
C PHE A 565 -5.41 2.46 13.39
N ALA A 566 -5.15 1.16 13.48
CA ALA A 566 -4.43 0.57 14.60
C ALA A 566 -2.94 0.97 14.65
N SER A 567 -2.32 1.31 13.52
CA SER A 567 -0.91 1.72 13.43
C SER A 567 -0.70 3.16 12.98
N HIS A 568 -1.73 3.83 12.47
CA HIS A 568 -1.61 5.18 11.93
C HIS A 568 -1.50 6.25 13.03
N GLU A 569 -0.45 7.08 12.93
CA GLU A 569 -0.31 8.31 13.69
C GLU A 569 -0.36 9.54 12.77
N CYS A 570 -1.18 10.53 13.13
CA CYS A 570 -1.32 11.74 12.33
C CYS A 570 -0.03 12.59 12.32
N ASN A 571 0.59 12.68 11.15
CA ASN A 571 1.76 13.53 10.92
C ASN A 571 1.38 14.99 10.56
N ASN A 572 2.38 15.80 10.20
CA ASN A 572 2.19 17.21 9.85
C ASN A 572 1.27 17.41 8.63
N VAL A 573 1.34 16.51 7.65
CA VAL A 573 0.52 16.56 6.44
C VAL A 573 -0.95 16.30 6.78
N CYS A 574 -1.23 15.31 7.64
CA CYS A 574 -2.58 15.04 8.15
C CYS A 574 -3.18 16.29 8.81
N ARG A 575 -2.37 16.99 9.64
CA ARG A 575 -2.76 18.23 10.32
C ARG A 575 -2.99 19.38 9.35
N LYS A 576 -2.12 19.57 8.35
CA LYS A 576 -2.30 20.56 7.27
C LYS A 576 -3.61 20.33 6.49
N LEU A 577 -3.97 19.07 6.25
CA LEU A 577 -5.22 18.68 5.59
C LEU A 577 -6.46 18.74 6.50
N GLY A 578 -6.29 18.96 7.81
CA GLY A 578 -7.41 19.01 8.76
C GLY A 578 -8.20 17.69 8.84
N LEU A 579 -7.52 16.55 8.71
CA LEU A 579 -8.15 15.23 8.80
C LEU A 579 -8.60 14.95 10.25
N LYS A 580 -9.84 14.48 10.43
CA LYS A 580 -10.45 14.29 11.75
C LYS A 580 -10.55 12.84 12.19
N SER A 581 -10.61 11.90 11.24
CA SER A 581 -10.78 10.48 11.54
C SER A 581 -9.68 9.96 12.47
N SER A 582 -10.07 9.07 13.39
CA SER A 582 -9.17 8.52 14.39
C SER A 582 -9.57 7.10 14.78
N VAL A 583 -8.63 6.40 15.43
CA VAL A 583 -8.87 5.06 15.99
C VAL A 583 -10.11 5.02 16.89
N SER A 584 -10.37 6.07 17.67
CA SER A 584 -11.56 6.16 18.54
C SER A 584 -12.88 6.21 17.78
N MET A 585 -12.90 6.84 16.59
CA MET A 585 -14.09 6.86 15.73
C MET A 585 -14.34 5.49 15.11
N ILE A 586 -13.28 4.77 14.71
CA ILE A 586 -13.36 3.38 14.23
C ILE A 586 -13.97 2.48 15.32
N ILE A 587 -13.46 2.55 16.55
CA ILE A 587 -13.97 1.76 17.69
C ILE A 587 -15.45 2.03 17.96
N SER A 588 -15.85 3.31 17.93
CA SER A 588 -17.22 3.69 18.29
C SER A 588 -18.23 3.59 17.15
N GLY A 589 -17.76 3.42 15.90
CA GLY A 589 -18.58 3.52 14.69
C GLY A 589 -19.18 4.91 14.45
N ARG A 590 -18.78 5.93 15.23
CA ARG A 590 -19.29 7.29 15.15
C ARG A 590 -18.23 8.20 14.53
N TYR A 591 -18.43 8.52 13.26
CA TYR A 591 -17.51 9.33 12.49
C TYR A 591 -17.96 10.79 12.41
N GLU A 592 -16.99 11.69 12.51
CA GLU A 592 -17.15 13.09 12.13
C GLU A 592 -16.12 13.40 11.04
N PHE A 593 -16.58 13.49 9.80
CA PHE A 593 -15.72 13.78 8.66
C PHE A 593 -15.68 15.28 8.36
N ARG A 594 -14.60 15.71 7.73
CA ARG A 594 -14.52 16.99 7.05
C ARG A 594 -15.56 17.08 5.92
N GLU A 595 -16.42 18.09 5.97
CA GLU A 595 -17.50 18.27 4.99
C GLU A 595 -17.04 19.00 3.72
N ASP A 596 -16.20 20.04 3.87
CA ASP A 596 -15.82 20.95 2.80
C ASP A 596 -14.41 20.70 2.25
N TRP A 597 -14.33 20.40 0.95
CA TRP A 597 -13.08 20.26 0.19
C TRP A 597 -12.98 21.37 -0.87
N PRO A 598 -11.88 22.13 -0.94
CA PRO A 598 -11.76 23.23 -1.89
C PRO A 598 -11.68 22.74 -3.35
N SER A 599 -12.10 23.62 -4.27
CA SER A 599 -12.13 23.35 -5.71
C SER A 599 -10.72 23.22 -6.33
N MET A 600 -10.60 22.34 -7.33
CA MET A 600 -9.33 21.92 -7.90
C MET A 600 -9.07 22.48 -9.30
N ALA A 601 -8.53 23.68 -9.41
CA ALA A 601 -8.37 24.32 -10.72
C ALA A 601 -7.00 24.08 -11.40
N ASP A 602 -6.00 23.61 -10.65
CA ASP A 602 -4.59 23.82 -11.03
C ASP A 602 -3.79 22.55 -11.41
N ALA A 603 -4.38 21.35 -11.34
CA ALA A 603 -3.69 20.10 -11.68
C ALA A 603 -4.27 19.45 -12.96
N VAL A 604 -3.40 18.92 -13.81
CA VAL A 604 -3.73 18.20 -15.04
C VAL A 604 -2.83 16.97 -15.19
N CYS A 605 -3.19 15.99 -16.03
CA CYS A 605 -2.33 14.84 -16.32
C CYS A 605 -1.65 14.98 -17.68
N CYS A 606 -0.43 14.44 -17.81
CA CYS A 606 0.23 14.30 -19.10
C CYS A 606 -0.64 13.49 -20.05
N SER A 607 -0.86 14.01 -21.25
CA SER A 607 -1.79 13.45 -22.23
C SER A 607 -1.31 12.18 -22.92
N ASN A 608 -0.05 11.77 -22.72
CA ASN A 608 0.35 10.43 -23.10
C ASN A 608 -0.32 9.43 -22.15
N LYS A 609 -1.21 8.58 -22.68
CA LYS A 609 -2.01 7.61 -21.92
C LYS A 609 -1.19 6.58 -21.15
N LEU A 610 0.05 6.32 -21.57
CA LEU A 610 0.97 5.43 -20.86
C LEU A 610 1.87 6.17 -19.85
N CYS A 611 1.85 7.51 -19.85
CA CYS A 611 2.58 8.34 -18.90
C CYS A 611 1.64 8.82 -17.79
N GLY A 612 0.63 9.63 -18.14
CA GLY A 612 -0.35 10.18 -17.21
C GLY A 612 0.21 10.96 -16.03
N ARG A 613 1.48 11.38 -16.04
CA ARG A 613 2.13 12.11 -14.93
C ARG A 613 1.26 13.29 -14.50
N ILE A 614 1.03 13.47 -13.20
CA ILE A 614 0.32 14.64 -12.66
C ILE A 614 1.24 15.86 -12.81
N LEU A 615 0.69 16.95 -13.36
CA LEU A 615 1.36 18.20 -13.66
C LEU A 615 0.56 19.35 -13.06
N ARG A 616 1.25 20.43 -12.68
CA ARG A 616 0.59 21.72 -12.53
C ARG A 616 0.22 22.24 -13.91
N ARG A 617 -0.98 22.79 -14.04
CA ARG A 617 -1.49 23.36 -15.29
C ARG A 617 -0.57 24.46 -15.84
N THR A 618 0.02 25.27 -14.97
CA THR A 618 0.97 26.33 -15.32
C THR A 618 2.33 25.81 -15.79
N SER A 619 2.68 24.56 -15.46
CA SER A 619 3.94 23.92 -15.82
C SER A 619 3.81 22.92 -16.96
N ALA A 620 2.58 22.64 -17.41
CA ALA A 620 2.33 21.72 -18.51
C ALA A 620 2.66 22.38 -19.86
N ASN A 621 3.32 21.63 -20.76
CA ASN A 621 3.56 22.10 -22.12
C ASN A 621 2.31 21.89 -22.98
N GLU A 622 2.02 22.83 -23.87
CA GLU A 622 0.91 22.76 -24.82
C GLU A 622 1.41 22.96 -26.26
N SER A 623 0.82 22.24 -27.21
CA SER A 623 1.17 22.34 -28.63
C SER A 623 0.12 23.12 -29.40
N GLU A 624 0.57 24.08 -30.21
CA GLU A 624 -0.29 24.73 -31.21
C GLU A 624 -0.84 23.72 -32.23
N LYS A 625 -0.07 22.68 -32.57
CA LYS A 625 -0.49 21.61 -33.50
C LYS A 625 -1.50 20.64 -32.88
N PHE A 626 -1.51 20.53 -31.56
CA PHE A 626 -2.37 19.60 -30.80
C PHE A 626 -3.00 20.34 -29.60
N PRO A 627 -3.95 21.27 -29.84
CA PRO A 627 -4.55 22.06 -28.78
C PRO A 627 -5.38 21.19 -27.83
N GLY A 628 -5.40 21.54 -26.54
CA GLY A 628 -6.13 20.80 -25.50
C GLY A 628 -5.39 19.57 -24.94
N TYR A 629 -4.13 19.36 -25.34
CA TYR A 629 -3.27 18.31 -24.80
C TYR A 629 -2.14 18.93 -23.97
N HIS A 630 -1.90 18.35 -22.79
CA HIS A 630 -0.92 18.79 -21.81
C HIS A 630 0.24 17.78 -21.73
N TRP A 631 1.49 18.22 -21.79
CA TRP A 631 2.64 17.32 -21.88
C TRP A 631 3.66 17.57 -20.79
N CYS A 632 4.17 16.49 -20.19
CA CYS A 632 5.32 16.56 -19.31
C CYS A 632 6.61 16.83 -20.09
N ASP A 633 7.65 17.25 -19.36
CA ASP A 633 9.01 17.48 -19.81
C ASP A 633 9.63 16.30 -20.59
N ILE A 634 9.25 15.06 -20.28
CA ILE A 634 9.75 13.86 -20.95
C ILE A 634 8.98 13.56 -22.25
N CYS A 635 7.66 13.75 -22.26
CA CYS A 635 6.83 13.42 -23.43
C CYS A 635 6.80 14.55 -24.46
N TRP A 636 6.95 15.80 -24.03
CA TRP A 636 6.90 16.97 -24.90
C TRP A 636 7.91 16.91 -26.07
N PRO A 637 9.22 16.66 -25.84
CA PRO A 637 10.21 16.61 -26.92
C PRO A 637 9.98 15.47 -27.93
N GLN A 638 9.24 14.43 -27.54
CA GLN A 638 8.97 13.28 -28.39
C GLN A 638 7.94 13.58 -29.49
N LEU A 639 7.08 14.58 -29.29
CA LEU A 639 6.17 15.04 -30.35
C LEU A 639 6.95 15.41 -31.61
N GLU A 640 8.03 16.16 -31.45
CA GLU A 640 8.91 16.59 -32.54
C GLU A 640 9.87 15.48 -32.98
N SER A 641 10.47 14.75 -32.02
CA SER A 641 11.47 13.70 -32.32
C SER A 641 10.94 12.56 -33.17
N PHE A 642 9.62 12.34 -33.16
CA PHE A 642 8.95 11.31 -33.95
C PHE A 642 8.07 11.90 -35.07
N MET A 643 8.37 13.13 -35.51
CA MET A 643 7.78 13.70 -36.72
C MET A 643 8.25 12.99 -37.97
N VAL A 644 7.30 12.66 -38.84
CA VAL A 644 7.56 12.05 -40.16
C VAL A 644 6.79 12.80 -41.24
N LYS A 645 7.37 12.84 -42.44
CA LYS A 645 6.73 13.33 -43.66
C LYS A 645 6.11 12.18 -44.41
N TRP A 646 4.80 12.22 -44.63
CA TRP A 646 4.03 11.20 -45.35
C TRP A 646 3.38 11.81 -46.58
N ILE A 647 3.20 11.00 -47.63
CA ILE A 647 2.37 11.35 -48.78
C ILE A 647 0.92 11.01 -48.45
N CYS A 648 0.01 11.98 -48.59
CA CYS A 648 -1.41 11.78 -48.35
C CYS A 648 -2.03 10.76 -49.31
N VAL A 649 -2.66 9.70 -48.78
CA VAL A 649 -3.35 8.66 -49.59
C VAL A 649 -4.81 9.00 -49.95
N GLY A 650 -5.21 10.27 -49.80
CA GLY A 650 -6.52 10.80 -50.17
C GLY A 650 -6.74 10.93 -51.68
N PRO A 651 -7.92 11.44 -52.12
CA PRO A 651 -8.13 11.86 -53.50
C PRO A 651 -7.05 12.87 -53.95
N ALA A 652 -6.73 12.89 -55.24
CA ALA A 652 -5.76 13.84 -55.80
C ALA A 652 -6.23 15.31 -55.60
N PRO A 653 -5.31 16.29 -55.48
CA PRO A 653 -3.86 16.20 -55.67
C PRO A 653 -3.10 15.63 -54.45
N TYR A 654 -2.11 14.77 -54.73
CA TYR A 654 -1.23 14.21 -53.70
C TYR A 654 -0.28 15.27 -53.17
N HIS A 655 -0.16 15.33 -51.86
CA HIS A 655 0.72 16.27 -51.18
C HIS A 655 1.35 15.61 -49.96
N GLU A 656 2.50 16.14 -49.58
CA GLU A 656 3.17 15.76 -48.34
C GLU A 656 2.51 16.44 -47.16
N PHE A 657 2.40 15.72 -46.05
CA PHE A 657 2.00 16.27 -44.78
C PHE A 657 2.88 15.70 -43.67
N GLU A 658 3.02 16.49 -42.62
CA GLU A 658 3.81 16.18 -41.45
C GLU A 658 2.90 15.61 -40.35
N VAL A 659 3.33 14.51 -39.73
CA VAL A 659 2.58 13.88 -38.65
C VAL A 659 3.50 13.35 -37.55
N SER A 660 3.13 13.57 -36.28
CA SER A 660 3.87 13.03 -35.14
C SER A 660 3.40 11.60 -34.88
N ARG A 661 4.24 10.60 -35.13
CA ARG A 661 3.86 9.21 -34.84
C ARG A 661 3.66 8.99 -33.34
N PHE A 662 4.46 9.64 -32.50
CA PHE A 662 4.37 9.57 -31.03
C PHE A 662 3.02 10.11 -30.54
N PHE A 663 2.52 11.23 -31.08
CA PHE A 663 1.20 11.75 -30.71
C PHE A 663 0.13 10.66 -30.86
N TYR A 664 0.01 10.04 -32.03
CA TYR A 664 -1.02 9.03 -32.27
C TYR A 664 -0.83 7.78 -31.41
N GLU A 665 0.40 7.27 -31.27
CA GLU A 665 0.70 6.12 -30.39
C GLU A 665 0.32 6.43 -28.93
N SER A 666 0.64 7.64 -28.44
CA SER A 666 0.34 8.08 -27.07
C SER A 666 -1.17 8.17 -26.79
N GLN A 667 -2.00 8.29 -27.83
CA GLN A 667 -3.45 8.28 -27.74
C GLN A 667 -4.05 6.89 -27.99
N GLY A 668 -3.21 5.87 -28.24
CA GLY A 668 -3.63 4.51 -28.57
C GLY A 668 -4.09 4.30 -30.00
N ARG A 669 -3.69 5.20 -30.92
CA ARG A 669 -4.19 5.25 -32.30
C ARG A 669 -3.08 4.96 -33.32
N SER A 670 -3.46 4.38 -34.45
CA SER A 670 -2.58 4.28 -35.61
C SER A 670 -2.32 5.67 -36.21
N THR A 671 -1.09 5.92 -36.64
CA THR A 671 -0.74 7.15 -37.36
C THR A 671 -1.56 7.26 -38.67
N PRO A 672 -2.28 8.37 -38.91
CA PRO A 672 -3.15 8.52 -40.07
C PRO A 672 -2.33 8.67 -41.36
N ARG A 673 -2.78 8.01 -42.43
CA ARG A 673 -2.18 8.08 -43.78
C ARG A 673 -2.78 9.18 -44.67
N LYS A 674 -3.88 9.81 -44.23
CA LYS A 674 -4.53 10.94 -44.90
C LYS A 674 -4.21 12.22 -44.14
N CYS A 675 -4.02 13.33 -44.86
CA CYS A 675 -3.89 14.66 -44.26
C CYS A 675 -5.21 15.11 -43.62
N SER A 676 -5.19 16.23 -42.88
CA SER A 676 -6.38 16.81 -42.24
C SER A 676 -7.52 17.14 -43.22
N GLU A 677 -7.20 17.57 -44.45
CA GLU A 677 -8.20 17.93 -45.47
C GLU A 677 -8.88 16.71 -46.12
N HIS A 678 -8.18 15.58 -46.19
CA HIS A 678 -8.67 14.34 -46.79
C HIS A 678 -9.15 13.31 -45.77
N ARG A 679 -8.99 13.60 -44.48
CA ARG A 679 -9.62 12.83 -43.42
C ARG A 679 -11.08 13.24 -43.40
N GLU A 680 -12.00 12.27 -43.45
CA GLU A 680 -13.36 12.52 -42.96
C GLU A 680 -13.21 13.06 -41.54
N GLU A 681 -14.08 13.99 -41.11
CA GLU A 681 -14.10 14.43 -39.72
C GLU A 681 -14.42 13.23 -38.81
N ASP A 682 -13.41 12.40 -38.53
CA ASP A 682 -13.31 11.66 -37.30
C ASP A 682 -13.32 12.74 -36.26
N VAL A 683 -14.49 13.01 -35.70
CA VAL A 683 -14.77 14.01 -34.69
C VAL A 683 -13.61 14.02 -33.71
N ILE A 684 -12.64 14.91 -33.95
CA ILE A 684 -11.83 15.49 -32.90
C ILE A 684 -12.87 16.34 -32.22
N ALA A 685 -13.65 15.75 -31.31
CA ALA A 685 -14.57 16.52 -30.51
C ALA A 685 -13.69 17.60 -29.88
N PRO A 686 -13.90 18.90 -30.19
CA PRO A 686 -13.33 19.92 -29.35
C PRO A 686 -14.01 19.68 -28.00
N ARG A 687 -13.31 19.05 -27.05
CA ARG A 687 -13.85 18.87 -25.71
C ARG A 687 -14.04 20.28 -25.16
N ALA A 688 -15.29 20.57 -24.77
CA ALA A 688 -15.74 21.89 -24.39
C ALA A 688 -14.80 22.53 -23.37
N THR A 689 -14.24 23.68 -23.72
CA THR A 689 -13.84 24.67 -22.73
C THR A 689 -15.11 25.09 -22.01
N VAL A 690 -15.29 24.64 -20.76
CA VAL A 690 -16.31 25.23 -19.88
C VAL A 690 -15.90 26.69 -19.68
N PRO A 691 -16.74 27.67 -20.04
CA PRO A 691 -16.39 29.08 -19.88
C PRO A 691 -16.15 29.37 -18.41
N SER A 692 -15.01 30.00 -18.12
CA SER A 692 -14.76 30.62 -16.83
C SER A 692 -15.90 31.60 -16.51
N GLY A 693 -16.66 31.28 -15.47
CA GLY A 693 -17.78 32.10 -15.03
C GLY A 693 -17.30 33.48 -14.61
N LYS A 694 -17.65 34.49 -15.42
CA LYS A 694 -17.95 35.87 -15.00
C LYS A 694 -18.58 36.63 -16.18
N LYS A 695 -19.90 36.87 -16.10
CA LYS A 695 -20.52 38.19 -16.29
C LYS A 695 -22.04 38.11 -16.18
N ASP A 696 -22.58 39.10 -15.46
CA ASP A 696 -23.98 39.47 -15.34
C ASP A 696 -24.74 39.48 -16.67
N ALA A 697 -25.97 38.98 -16.63
CA ALA A 697 -27.04 39.44 -17.52
C ALA A 697 -28.41 39.17 -16.91
N THR A 698 -28.91 40.17 -16.20
CA THR A 698 -30.34 40.44 -16.00
C THR A 698 -31.07 40.34 -17.34
N ILE A 699 -32.09 39.49 -17.50
CA ILE A 699 -33.23 39.73 -18.39
C ILE A 699 -34.46 38.91 -17.92
N ARG A 700 -35.56 39.65 -17.86
CA ARG A 700 -36.94 39.30 -17.52
C ARG A 700 -37.45 38.08 -18.31
N ARG A 701 -38.15 37.17 -17.62
CA ARG A 701 -39.13 36.26 -18.24
C ARG A 701 -40.54 36.75 -17.94
N THR A 702 -41.19 37.29 -18.96
CA THR A 702 -42.65 37.42 -19.04
C THR A 702 -43.27 36.03 -19.20
N GLY A 703 -44.35 35.79 -18.46
CA GLY A 703 -45.10 34.55 -18.52
C GLY A 703 -46.06 34.48 -19.71
N ALA A 704 -46.49 33.26 -20.02
CA ALA A 704 -47.83 32.96 -20.51
C ALA A 704 -48.11 31.47 -20.32
N ALA A 705 -49.21 31.19 -19.64
CA ALA A 705 -49.75 29.87 -19.33
C ALA A 705 -50.79 29.43 -20.37
N SER A 706 -50.98 28.11 -20.54
CA SER A 706 -52.31 27.50 -20.80
C SER A 706 -52.18 25.96 -20.63
N ARG A 707 -52.66 25.34 -19.55
CA ARG A 707 -54.03 24.86 -19.20
C ARG A 707 -54.65 23.80 -20.14
N LYS A 708 -54.80 22.57 -19.64
CA LYS A 708 -56.07 21.83 -19.36
C LYS A 708 -55.74 20.43 -18.79
N LYS A 709 -56.12 20.14 -17.53
CA LYS A 709 -57.32 19.38 -17.02
C LYS A 709 -57.22 17.87 -17.29
N GLY A 710 -57.46 16.91 -16.38
CA GLY A 710 -57.93 16.72 -14.98
C GLY A 710 -57.78 15.20 -14.70
N ALA A 711 -57.87 14.57 -13.52
CA ALA A 711 -58.63 14.72 -12.27
C ALA A 711 -57.90 13.85 -11.19
N ALA A 712 -57.59 14.34 -9.97
CA ALA A 712 -58.38 14.27 -8.71
C ALA A 712 -58.53 12.83 -8.13
N VAL A 713 -58.37 12.49 -6.84
CA VAL A 713 -58.31 13.21 -5.52
C VAL A 713 -58.07 12.11 -4.42
N LEU A 714 -57.26 12.27 -3.35
CA LEU A 714 -57.56 12.72 -1.96
C LEU A 714 -56.23 12.66 -1.12
N SER A 715 -55.70 13.77 -0.58
CA SER A 715 -55.82 14.31 0.81
C SER A 715 -54.81 13.71 1.81
N THR A 716 -53.99 14.43 2.61
CA THR A 716 -54.24 15.64 3.44
C THR A 716 -52.95 16.38 3.86
N ALA A 717 -53.00 17.74 3.82
CA ALA A 717 -52.49 18.83 4.71
C ALA A 717 -51.12 18.71 5.45
N VAL A 718 -50.06 19.54 5.25
CA VAL A 718 -49.79 21.02 5.39
C VAL A 718 -49.43 21.50 6.81
N ALA A 719 -48.19 21.99 7.03
CA ALA A 719 -47.86 23.39 7.37
C ALA A 719 -46.34 23.68 7.51
N ASP A 720 -45.90 24.77 6.85
CA ASP A 720 -44.60 25.48 6.87
C ASP A 720 -44.17 25.94 8.28
N GLY A 721 -42.95 26.35 8.64
CA GLY A 721 -41.83 26.99 7.96
C GLY A 721 -41.44 28.29 8.72
N SER A 722 -40.13 28.60 8.78
CA SER A 722 -39.48 29.84 9.30
C SER A 722 -39.08 29.90 10.80
N PHE A 723 -37.78 29.77 11.08
CA PHE A 723 -37.13 30.07 12.38
C PHE A 723 -35.91 31.01 12.25
N TRP A 724 -35.58 31.52 11.05
CA TRP A 724 -34.36 32.30 10.79
C TRP A 724 -34.59 33.79 10.55
N ASP A 725 -35.44 34.44 11.34
CA ASP A 725 -35.50 35.90 11.34
C ASP A 725 -35.74 36.48 12.74
N LYS A 726 -34.84 37.42 13.11
CA LYS A 726 -34.84 38.34 14.26
C LYS A 726 -34.02 37.90 15.48
N LEU A 727 -32.76 38.33 15.51
CA LEU A 727 -32.20 39.00 16.70
C LEU A 727 -30.91 39.77 16.34
N LYS A 728 -31.09 41.05 15.98
CA LYS A 728 -30.10 42.11 16.18
C LYS A 728 -30.77 43.22 17.00
N SER A 729 -30.17 43.53 18.14
CA SER A 729 -29.92 44.88 18.69
C SER A 729 -30.28 45.07 20.18
N ALA A 730 -29.37 45.82 20.84
CA ALA A 730 -29.52 46.60 22.07
C ALA A 730 -29.16 45.96 23.43
N THR A 731 -27.88 46.10 23.73
CA THR A 731 -27.18 46.45 24.99
C THR A 731 -27.99 47.13 26.11
N VAL A 732 -27.58 46.86 27.37
CA VAL A 732 -27.50 47.71 28.60
C VAL A 732 -27.97 46.88 29.84
N ALA A 733 -27.06 46.25 30.59
CA ALA A 733 -26.36 46.73 31.81
C ALA A 733 -27.15 46.58 33.12
N LEU A 734 -26.59 45.80 34.07
CA LEU A 734 -26.19 46.17 35.46
C LEU A 734 -26.32 45.01 36.48
N LYS A 735 -25.20 44.77 37.22
CA LYS A 735 -25.01 44.38 38.64
C LYS A 735 -25.88 43.25 39.23
N GLY A 736 -25.40 42.24 39.95
CA GLY A 736 -24.34 42.01 40.95
C GLY A 736 -24.75 40.67 41.63
N ASP A 737 -23.95 39.86 42.33
CA ASP A 737 -22.66 39.94 43.00
C ASP A 737 -21.76 38.74 42.61
#